data_AF-A0A0M3IE26-F1
#
_entry.id   AF-A0A0M3IE26-F1
#
_cell.length_a   1.000
_cell.length_b   1.000
_cell.length_c   1.000
_cell.angle_alpha   90.00
_cell.angle_beta   90.00
_cell.angle_gamma   90.00
#
_symmetry.space_group_name_H-M   'P 1'
#
loop_
_entity.id
_entity.type
_entity.pdbx_description
1 polymer ?
#
loop_
_entity_poly.entity_id
_entity_poly.type
_entity_poly.pdbx_seq_one_letter_code
_entity_poly.pdbx_strand_id
1 'polypeptide(L)'
;MRLKVTISREPKHKDAVMAVGWLNSDEMLSCGDDQQLLRWNLVSLEAHPLIQLPNTFYPTSMHWFPKGQLKQSSNDIFVLTSTEVLPKAIFTANIIVEGKFYIYNRSGRLEKVVDAHKGATLCARWSYDGGEDGAVKMWSRNGMLRSVLSQNGTPVYAVSWNADNARIVYCCGENCFIKALKSQMSAIKWKAHDGIVLCLDWSLNTNLLITGGEDCKYKVWDGYGRQLFSSTPHDYPITSLAWNAEGDLFAVGSFNLLRLCDKAGWSHSLEKLATGSIFSMNWSPDSTQIVGGCANGHVIHAHVIERRVAWRNIEAVQSKRKSVDVRDVLSEVAREKLEMRDRITKLALGFEQLVITTTKQCYIFSAKNWNTPVITDLKECSVSLILLCEKFFLLIDGGAIQIFTYEGRTQCTLMMPSSVKGDAISERTAAISNDTTAIRDRADHKIIHLFETLTAKNAGDGKIVHTNEIVEVAVDQCGMANERKVAFIDKSFDCFICLVKTYGISQRIAKLGAMVTNVRFNDQTNMLAGLEDNRLVIWGYPSVVFVDKDLLQKTILVKEGTDFGRSPYLLAFIGNHVSVRRSDGSLVPCGVSPFPAALSAYIAASKWDQAIRLCRHIKEEYLWGMLAAMAANAKNFYAAEIAYGALDEVCLKILIIIAKQFQKFFKFSIRIQ
;
A
#
# COMPACT_ATOMS: atom_id res chain seq x y z
N MET A 1 12.12 -5.96 8.70
CA MET A 1 11.01 -6.92 8.86
C MET A 1 11.40 -8.24 8.26
N ARG A 2 10.91 -9.34 8.81
CA ARG A 2 11.14 -10.71 8.32
C ARG A 2 10.04 -11.66 8.74
N LEU A 3 10.06 -12.86 8.20
CA LEU A 3 9.15 -13.94 8.59
C LEU A 3 9.76 -14.76 9.73
N LYS A 4 9.16 -14.70 10.92
CA LYS A 4 9.47 -15.68 11.97
C LYS A 4 8.69 -16.96 11.71
N VAL A 5 9.39 -17.95 11.19
CA VAL A 5 8.87 -19.28 10.85
C VAL A 5 8.74 -20.16 12.10
N THR A 6 7.67 -20.96 12.11
CA THR A 6 7.34 -22.01 13.08
C THR A 6 6.89 -23.24 12.29
N ILE A 7 7.39 -24.43 12.64
CA ILE A 7 7.02 -25.69 12.00
C ILE A 7 6.69 -26.68 13.13
N SER A 8 5.51 -27.28 13.10
CA SER A 8 5.15 -28.36 14.02
C SER A 8 5.99 -29.60 13.71
N ARG A 9 6.40 -30.35 14.74
CA ARG A 9 6.91 -31.73 14.54
C ARG A 9 5.74 -32.67 14.28
N GLU A 10 4.76 -32.59 15.16
CA GLU A 10 3.41 -33.12 15.03
C GLU A 10 2.42 -32.05 15.56
N PRO A 11 1.16 -32.04 15.10
CA PRO A 11 0.64 -32.83 13.98
C PRO A 11 1.25 -32.37 12.64
N LYS A 12 1.13 -33.24 11.63
CA LYS A 12 1.53 -33.02 10.23
C LYS A 12 0.82 -34.01 9.31
N HIS A 13 0.91 -33.80 8.00
CA HIS A 13 0.51 -34.81 7.01
C HIS A 13 1.56 -35.92 6.90
N LYS A 14 1.12 -37.09 6.41
CA LYS A 14 1.99 -38.24 6.12
C LYS A 14 2.70 -38.12 4.76
N ASP A 15 2.11 -37.36 3.84
CA ASP A 15 2.61 -37.09 2.49
C ASP A 15 2.51 -35.59 2.16
N ALA A 16 2.90 -35.17 0.96
CA ALA A 16 2.99 -33.77 0.52
C ALA A 16 1.72 -32.95 0.79
N VAL A 17 1.88 -31.72 1.30
CA VAL A 17 0.77 -30.78 1.52
C VAL A 17 0.56 -29.90 0.30
N MET A 18 -0.37 -30.31 -0.55
CA MET A 18 -0.61 -29.66 -1.84
C MET A 18 -1.46 -28.38 -1.75
N ALA A 19 -2.26 -28.20 -0.70
CA ALA A 19 -3.14 -27.03 -0.58
C ALA A 19 -3.31 -26.51 0.85
N VAL A 20 -3.29 -25.18 1.03
CA VAL A 20 -3.55 -24.49 2.31
C VAL A 20 -4.48 -23.27 2.16
N GLY A 21 -5.32 -22.99 3.17
CA GLY A 21 -6.20 -21.81 3.15
C GLY A 21 -6.80 -21.43 4.51
N TRP A 22 -6.95 -20.13 4.75
CA TRP A 22 -7.40 -19.56 6.03
C TRP A 22 -8.92 -19.53 6.22
N LEU A 23 -9.43 -19.93 7.39
CA LEU A 23 -10.83 -19.70 7.78
C LEU A 23 -11.03 -18.27 8.34
N ASN A 24 -10.01 -17.81 9.07
CA ASN A 24 -9.85 -16.51 9.72
C ASN A 24 -8.38 -16.39 10.14
N SER A 25 -7.93 -15.24 10.65
CA SER A 25 -6.50 -15.00 10.89
C SER A 25 -5.81 -15.88 11.95
N ASP A 26 -6.52 -16.71 12.71
CA ASP A 26 -5.93 -17.62 13.71
C ASP A 26 -6.28 -19.12 13.44
N GLU A 27 -7.04 -19.44 12.38
CA GLU A 27 -7.41 -20.80 11.95
C GLU A 27 -7.20 -21.03 10.45
N MET A 28 -6.70 -22.21 10.06
CA MET A 28 -6.50 -22.62 8.65
C MET A 28 -6.85 -24.10 8.39
N LEU A 29 -7.07 -24.44 7.12
CA LEU A 29 -7.15 -25.82 6.61
C LEU A 29 -5.92 -26.15 5.77
N SER A 30 -5.46 -27.40 5.84
CA SER A 30 -4.50 -27.98 4.90
C SER A 30 -5.02 -29.30 4.32
N CYS A 31 -4.68 -29.58 3.07
CA CYS A 31 -4.98 -30.84 2.39
C CYS A 31 -3.71 -31.39 1.75
N GLY A 32 -3.48 -32.69 1.91
CA GLY A 32 -2.29 -33.38 1.38
C GLY A 32 -2.61 -34.68 0.66
N ASP A 33 -1.58 -35.27 0.05
CA ASP A 33 -1.64 -36.52 -0.72
C ASP A 33 -1.79 -37.78 0.17
N ASP A 34 -1.92 -37.60 1.49
CA ASP A 34 -2.41 -38.59 2.45
C ASP A 34 -3.95 -38.63 2.56
N GLN A 35 -4.64 -37.95 1.64
CA GLN A 35 -6.09 -37.80 1.56
C GLN A 35 -6.72 -37.18 2.82
N GLN A 36 -5.95 -36.50 3.67
CA GLN A 36 -6.49 -35.86 4.86
C GLN A 36 -6.74 -34.37 4.61
N LEU A 37 -7.88 -33.87 5.10
CA LEU A 37 -8.13 -32.44 5.30
C LEU A 37 -8.02 -32.15 6.80
N LEU A 38 -6.97 -31.44 7.20
CA LEU A 38 -6.71 -31.08 8.60
C LEU A 38 -7.14 -29.63 8.88
N ARG A 39 -7.78 -29.38 10.02
CA ARG A 39 -8.04 -28.03 10.55
C ARG A 39 -7.07 -27.71 11.68
N TRP A 40 -6.41 -26.57 11.61
CA TRP A 40 -5.36 -26.15 12.54
C TRP A 40 -5.75 -24.89 13.31
N ASN A 41 -5.36 -24.85 14.58
CA ASN A 41 -5.42 -23.68 15.45
C ASN A 41 -4.01 -23.12 15.62
N LEU A 42 -3.77 -21.90 15.14
CA LEU A 42 -2.42 -21.30 15.13
C LEU A 42 -2.05 -20.61 16.45
N VAL A 43 -2.95 -20.62 17.43
CA VAL A 43 -2.68 -20.15 18.80
C VAL A 43 -2.10 -21.26 19.66
N SER A 44 -2.61 -22.50 19.53
CA SER A 44 -2.07 -23.70 20.22
C SER A 44 -1.09 -24.52 19.37
N LEU A 45 -1.08 -24.32 18.04
CA LEU A 45 -0.34 -25.12 17.04
C LEU A 45 -0.83 -26.58 16.91
N GLU A 46 -2.05 -26.84 17.38
CA GLU A 46 -2.72 -28.13 17.26
C GLU A 46 -3.51 -28.23 15.94
N ALA A 47 -3.77 -29.45 15.50
CA ALA A 47 -4.61 -29.74 14.35
C ALA A 47 -5.42 -31.02 14.54
N HIS A 48 -6.58 -31.08 13.90
CA HIS A 48 -7.50 -32.21 13.95
C HIS A 48 -7.98 -32.57 12.54
N PRO A 49 -8.17 -33.87 12.22
CA PRO A 49 -8.75 -34.29 10.95
C PRO A 49 -10.20 -33.82 10.87
N LEU A 50 -10.53 -33.12 9.77
CA LEU A 50 -11.87 -32.62 9.45
C LEU A 50 -12.58 -33.54 8.45
N ILE A 51 -11.84 -34.07 7.47
CA ILE A 51 -12.34 -35.04 6.48
C ILE A 51 -11.21 -36.03 6.15
N GLN A 52 -11.55 -37.32 6.05
CA GLN A 52 -10.76 -38.30 5.29
C GLN A 52 -11.39 -38.42 3.89
N LEU A 53 -10.61 -38.09 2.86
CA LEU A 53 -11.04 -38.11 1.46
C LEU A 53 -10.84 -39.52 0.86
N PRO A 54 -11.49 -39.86 -0.26
CA PRO A 54 -11.32 -41.16 -0.91
C PRO A 54 -9.89 -41.39 -1.39
N ASN A 55 -9.38 -42.63 -1.30
CA ASN A 55 -8.01 -43.00 -1.71
C ASN A 55 -7.68 -42.73 -3.21
N THR A 56 -8.68 -42.42 -4.03
CA THR A 56 -8.52 -42.03 -5.44
C THR A 56 -8.27 -40.53 -5.65
N PHE A 57 -8.40 -39.72 -4.60
CA PHE A 57 -8.38 -38.25 -4.62
C PHE A 57 -6.98 -37.71 -4.32
N TYR A 58 -6.47 -36.83 -5.19
CA TYR A 58 -5.19 -36.13 -4.99
C TYR A 58 -5.40 -34.61 -5.07
N PRO A 59 -5.29 -33.86 -3.95
CA PRO A 59 -5.52 -32.42 -3.93
C PRO A 59 -4.49 -31.64 -4.76
N THR A 60 -4.93 -30.57 -5.41
CA THR A 60 -4.06 -29.72 -6.24
C THR A 60 -4.03 -28.26 -5.79
N SER A 61 -5.17 -27.72 -5.34
CA SER A 61 -5.31 -26.32 -4.92
C SER A 61 -6.57 -26.16 -4.07
N MET A 62 -6.54 -25.18 -3.16
CA MET A 62 -7.68 -24.78 -2.34
C MET A 62 -7.85 -23.27 -2.48
N HIS A 63 -9.11 -22.79 -2.58
CA HIS A 63 -9.41 -21.37 -2.50
C HIS A 63 -10.69 -21.12 -1.73
N TRP A 64 -10.64 -20.25 -0.72
CA TRP A 64 -11.83 -19.81 0.00
C TRP A 64 -12.68 -18.87 -0.87
N PHE A 65 -13.99 -18.86 -0.66
CA PHE A 65 -14.87 -17.87 -1.29
C PHE A 65 -14.56 -16.48 -0.70
N PRO A 66 -14.25 -15.45 -1.50
CA PRO A 66 -13.84 -14.16 -0.96
C PRO A 66 -14.93 -13.47 -0.13
N LYS A 67 -14.64 -13.24 1.15
CA LYS A 67 -15.50 -12.47 2.05
C LYS A 67 -15.39 -10.98 1.72
N GLY A 68 -16.15 -10.53 0.73
CA GLY A 68 -16.35 -9.10 0.51
C GLY A 68 -17.02 -8.44 1.74
N GLN A 69 -16.83 -7.13 1.94
CA GLN A 69 -17.38 -6.35 3.08
C GLN A 69 -18.93 -6.25 3.13
N LEU A 70 -19.67 -7.07 2.39
CA LEU A 70 -21.13 -7.10 2.44
C LEU A 70 -21.60 -8.03 3.56
N LYS A 71 -22.48 -7.52 4.44
CA LYS A 71 -23.20 -8.29 5.46
C LYS A 71 -24.31 -9.18 4.86
N GLN A 72 -23.98 -9.94 3.81
CA GLN A 72 -24.79 -11.06 3.34
C GLN A 72 -24.20 -12.37 3.89
N SER A 73 -25.07 -13.27 4.33
CA SER A 73 -24.67 -14.59 4.84
C SER A 73 -24.33 -15.55 3.70
N SER A 74 -23.26 -15.24 2.95
CA SER A 74 -22.59 -16.26 2.14
C SER A 74 -22.09 -17.36 3.08
N ASN A 75 -22.53 -18.60 2.87
CA ASN A 75 -21.95 -19.76 3.56
C ASN A 75 -20.42 -19.67 3.49
N ASP A 76 -19.72 -19.83 4.62
CA ASP A 76 -18.27 -19.97 4.63
C ASP A 76 -17.91 -21.24 3.83
N ILE A 77 -17.57 -21.09 2.54
CA ILE A 77 -17.23 -22.18 1.62
C ILE A 77 -15.84 -22.00 1.03
N PHE A 78 -15.24 -23.11 0.63
CA PHE A 78 -14.04 -23.16 -0.18
C PHE A 78 -14.24 -24.12 -1.35
N VAL A 79 -13.50 -23.89 -2.43
CA VAL A 79 -13.30 -24.87 -3.48
C VAL A 79 -12.01 -25.62 -3.18
N LEU A 80 -12.08 -26.94 -3.20
CA LEU A 80 -10.93 -27.83 -3.26
C LEU A 80 -10.91 -28.47 -4.64
N THR A 81 -9.77 -28.43 -5.31
CA THR A 81 -9.56 -29.09 -6.60
C THR A 81 -8.71 -30.32 -6.44
N SER A 82 -8.97 -31.32 -7.30
CA SER A 82 -8.23 -32.57 -7.29
C SER A 82 -8.10 -33.21 -8.66
N THR A 83 -7.20 -34.18 -8.66
CA THR A 83 -7.10 -35.22 -9.68
C THR A 83 -7.70 -36.49 -9.07
N GLU A 84 -8.70 -37.10 -9.74
CA GLU A 84 -9.17 -38.45 -9.39
C GLU A 84 -8.61 -39.48 -10.37
N VAL A 85 -7.99 -40.53 -9.83
CA VAL A 85 -7.50 -41.69 -10.59
C VAL A 85 -8.47 -42.85 -10.37
N LEU A 86 -9.29 -43.16 -11.38
CA LEU A 86 -10.34 -44.17 -11.25
C LEU A 86 -9.88 -45.54 -11.80
N PRO A 87 -9.90 -46.62 -10.99
CA PRO A 87 -9.65 -47.97 -11.48
C PRO A 87 -10.81 -48.40 -12.38
N LYS A 88 -10.52 -48.70 -13.65
CA LYS A 88 -11.54 -48.94 -14.67
C LYS A 88 -12.04 -50.39 -14.66
N ALA A 89 -13.31 -50.57 -15.03
CA ALA A 89 -13.93 -51.88 -15.17
C ALA A 89 -13.19 -52.80 -16.19
N ILE A 90 -13.34 -54.11 -15.95
CA ILE A 90 -12.46 -55.25 -16.31
C ILE A 90 -11.93 -55.35 -17.77
N PHE A 91 -12.45 -54.60 -18.74
CA PHE A 91 -12.25 -54.87 -20.17
C PHE A 91 -11.61 -53.75 -21.04
N THR A 92 -11.01 -52.69 -20.47
CA THR A 92 -10.16 -51.77 -21.28
C THR A 92 -8.93 -51.26 -20.52
N ALA A 93 -7.75 -51.39 -21.13
CA ALA A 93 -6.44 -51.22 -20.48
C ALA A 93 -5.94 -49.76 -20.35
N ASN A 94 -6.83 -48.78 -20.26
CA ASN A 94 -6.47 -47.37 -20.08
C ASN A 94 -6.94 -46.84 -18.72
N ILE A 95 -6.00 -46.32 -17.92
CA ILE A 95 -6.29 -45.53 -16.72
C ILE A 95 -7.01 -44.25 -17.15
N ILE A 96 -8.08 -43.87 -16.44
CA ILE A 96 -8.76 -42.59 -16.64
C ILE A 96 -8.39 -41.66 -15.48
N VAL A 97 -7.98 -40.46 -15.84
CA VAL A 97 -7.66 -39.36 -14.92
C VAL A 97 -8.70 -38.27 -15.13
N GLU A 98 -9.53 -38.02 -14.12
CA GLU A 98 -10.58 -37.00 -14.15
C GLU A 98 -10.20 -35.83 -13.25
N GLY A 99 -10.44 -34.61 -13.73
CA GLY A 99 -10.30 -33.42 -12.90
C GLY A 99 -11.66 -33.02 -12.34
N LYS A 100 -11.71 -32.81 -11.03
CA LYS A 100 -12.94 -32.42 -10.34
C LYS A 100 -12.69 -31.22 -9.44
N PHE A 101 -13.77 -30.50 -9.16
CA PHE A 101 -13.78 -29.48 -8.10
C PHE A 101 -14.95 -29.72 -7.14
N TYR A 102 -14.67 -29.46 -5.87
CA TYR A 102 -15.53 -29.79 -4.73
C TYR A 102 -15.75 -28.51 -3.95
N ILE A 103 -17.01 -28.11 -3.83
CA ILE A 103 -17.41 -26.98 -2.98
C ILE A 103 -17.74 -27.56 -1.61
N TYR A 104 -16.93 -27.24 -0.61
CA TYR A 104 -17.13 -27.62 0.79
C TYR A 104 -17.48 -26.40 1.62
N ASN A 105 -18.28 -26.58 2.67
CA ASN A 105 -18.46 -25.55 3.71
C ASN A 105 -17.38 -25.66 4.81
N ARG A 106 -17.34 -24.67 5.71
CA ARG A 106 -16.42 -24.60 6.86
C ARG A 106 -16.48 -25.80 7.82
N SER A 107 -17.57 -26.55 7.87
CA SER A 107 -17.68 -27.78 8.67
C SER A 107 -17.28 -29.04 7.90
N GLY A 108 -16.66 -28.92 6.72
CA GLY A 108 -16.27 -30.06 5.89
C GLY A 108 -17.43 -30.76 5.17
N ARG A 109 -18.65 -30.19 5.21
CA ARG A 109 -19.79 -30.73 4.46
C ARG A 109 -19.67 -30.33 3.00
N LEU A 110 -19.74 -31.32 2.11
CA LEU A 110 -19.79 -31.16 0.67
C LEU A 110 -21.13 -30.51 0.25
N GLU A 111 -21.06 -29.37 -0.43
CA GLU A 111 -22.21 -28.73 -1.09
C GLU A 111 -22.37 -29.20 -2.54
N LYS A 112 -21.26 -29.41 -3.28
CA LYS A 112 -21.29 -29.72 -4.71
C LYS A 112 -19.99 -30.40 -5.18
N VAL A 113 -20.11 -31.34 -6.13
CA VAL A 113 -19.01 -31.83 -6.99
C VAL A 113 -19.34 -31.45 -8.43
N VAL A 114 -18.32 -31.22 -9.26
CA VAL A 114 -18.46 -31.04 -10.71
C VAL A 114 -17.35 -31.81 -11.43
N ASP A 115 -17.76 -32.71 -12.34
CA ASP A 115 -16.90 -33.38 -13.32
C ASP A 115 -16.56 -32.40 -14.44
N ALA A 116 -15.66 -31.49 -14.12
CA ALA A 116 -15.44 -30.30 -14.92
C ALA A 116 -14.41 -30.52 -16.04
N HIS A 117 -13.54 -31.53 -15.90
CA HIS A 117 -12.19 -31.52 -16.47
C HIS A 117 -11.69 -32.89 -16.97
N LYS A 118 -11.08 -32.90 -18.17
CA LYS A 118 -10.44 -34.09 -18.77
C LYS A 118 -8.94 -34.08 -18.48
N GLY A 119 -8.54 -34.73 -17.37
CA GLY A 119 -7.22 -34.57 -16.76
C GLY A 119 -7.26 -33.63 -15.55
N ALA A 120 -6.13 -33.52 -14.86
CA ALA A 120 -6.00 -32.86 -13.55
C ALA A 120 -6.50 -31.41 -13.50
N THR A 121 -7.30 -31.08 -12.48
CA THR A 121 -7.68 -29.70 -12.15
C THR A 121 -6.52 -29.02 -11.44
N LEU A 122 -5.57 -28.39 -12.15
CA LEU A 122 -4.36 -27.86 -11.50
C LEU A 122 -4.65 -26.69 -10.53
N CYS A 123 -5.56 -25.78 -10.87
CA CYS A 123 -5.85 -24.63 -10.03
C CYS A 123 -7.32 -24.18 -10.15
N ALA A 124 -7.99 -24.03 -9.00
CA ALA A 124 -9.17 -23.18 -8.89
C ALA A 124 -8.87 -21.88 -8.15
N ARG A 125 -9.38 -20.79 -8.70
CA ARG A 125 -9.72 -19.58 -7.94
C ARG A 125 -11.21 -19.33 -8.11
N TRP A 126 -11.88 -19.07 -7.01
CA TRP A 126 -13.05 -18.20 -7.08
C TRP A 126 -12.54 -16.82 -7.51
N SER A 127 -13.23 -16.17 -8.45
CA SER A 127 -13.34 -14.72 -8.46
C SER A 127 -14.31 -14.37 -7.33
N TYR A 128 -15.49 -13.87 -7.69
CA TYR A 128 -16.71 -14.25 -6.99
C TYR A 128 -17.41 -15.45 -7.73
N ASP A 129 -16.78 -16.03 -8.78
CA ASP A 129 -17.16 -17.22 -9.62
C ASP A 129 -15.89 -17.97 -10.19
N GLY A 130 -15.84 -19.30 -10.50
CA GLY A 130 -14.55 -20.10 -10.63
C GLY A 130 -14.22 -21.00 -11.87
N GLY A 131 -13.18 -21.88 -11.79
CA GLY A 131 -12.56 -22.76 -12.85
C GLY A 131 -11.43 -23.75 -12.33
N GLU A 132 -10.57 -24.52 -13.06
CA GLU A 132 -10.46 -24.94 -14.51
C GLU A 132 -9.40 -26.06 -14.92
N ASP A 133 -9.34 -26.53 -16.20
CA ASP A 133 -8.48 -27.67 -16.74
C ASP A 133 -7.29 -27.37 -17.69
N GLY A 134 -6.93 -26.13 -17.96
CA GLY A 134 -5.96 -25.80 -19.02
C GLY A 134 -6.61 -25.32 -20.32
N ALA A 135 -7.91 -25.60 -20.50
CA ALA A 135 -8.77 -24.48 -20.86
C ALA A 135 -8.89 -23.51 -19.67
N VAL A 136 -9.47 -22.34 -19.90
CA VAL A 136 -9.81 -21.39 -18.84
C VAL A 136 -11.27 -21.00 -19.00
N LYS A 137 -12.19 -21.94 -18.81
CA LYS A 137 -13.62 -21.68 -18.64
C LYS A 137 -13.96 -20.91 -17.35
N MET A 138 -15.22 -20.46 -17.27
CA MET A 138 -15.84 -19.86 -16.09
C MET A 138 -17.09 -20.66 -15.71
N TRP A 139 -17.27 -20.94 -14.42
CA TRP A 139 -18.35 -21.75 -13.86
C TRP A 139 -19.16 -20.96 -12.83
N SER A 140 -20.47 -21.20 -12.80
CA SER A 140 -21.36 -20.69 -11.75
C SER A 140 -21.28 -21.56 -10.48
N ARG A 141 -21.64 -21.00 -9.30
CA ARG A 141 -21.68 -21.76 -8.02
C ARG A 141 -22.54 -23.02 -8.07
N ASN A 142 -23.56 -23.07 -8.94
CA ASN A 142 -24.43 -24.24 -9.12
C ASN A 142 -23.75 -25.40 -9.89
N GLY A 143 -22.52 -25.19 -10.40
CA GLY A 143 -21.78 -26.13 -11.22
C GLY A 143 -22.10 -26.07 -12.72
N MET A 144 -22.85 -25.06 -13.18
CA MET A 144 -23.12 -24.86 -14.60
C MET A 144 -22.00 -24.04 -15.24
N LEU A 145 -21.40 -24.59 -16.30
CA LEU A 145 -20.45 -23.92 -17.19
C LEU A 145 -21.09 -22.68 -17.84
N ARG A 146 -20.41 -21.52 -17.77
CA ARG A 146 -20.87 -20.26 -18.38
C ARG A 146 -20.21 -19.95 -19.72
N SER A 147 -18.89 -20.14 -19.83
CA SER A 147 -18.12 -19.81 -21.05
C SER A 147 -16.73 -20.43 -21.01
N VAL A 148 -16.12 -20.66 -22.19
CA VAL A 148 -14.69 -21.00 -22.34
C VAL A 148 -13.92 -19.71 -22.62
N LEU A 149 -13.01 -19.25 -21.74
CA LEU A 149 -12.30 -17.98 -21.92
C LEU A 149 -10.97 -18.16 -22.69
N SER A 150 -10.29 -19.28 -22.51
CA SER A 150 -9.21 -19.75 -23.40
C SER A 150 -9.26 -21.27 -23.54
N GLN A 151 -8.63 -21.80 -24.59
CA GLN A 151 -8.33 -23.21 -24.75
C GLN A 151 -6.87 -23.31 -25.21
N ASN A 152 -5.98 -23.72 -24.31
CA ASN A 152 -4.54 -23.76 -24.58
C ASN A 152 -4.11 -25.19 -24.91
N GLY A 153 -3.10 -25.37 -25.77
CA GLY A 153 -2.55 -26.69 -26.11
C GLY A 153 -1.60 -27.28 -25.05
N THR A 154 -1.45 -26.60 -23.92
CA THR A 154 -0.49 -26.90 -22.84
C THR A 154 -1.13 -26.54 -21.48
N PRO A 155 -0.65 -27.10 -20.35
CA PRO A 155 -1.26 -26.88 -19.03
C PRO A 155 -1.29 -25.41 -18.60
N VAL A 156 -2.33 -25.05 -17.83
CA VAL A 156 -2.42 -23.77 -17.10
C VAL A 156 -2.15 -24.05 -15.63
N TYR A 157 -0.98 -23.66 -15.15
CA TYR A 157 -0.55 -23.96 -13.78
C TYR A 157 -1.23 -23.06 -12.75
N ALA A 158 -1.46 -21.79 -13.10
CA ALA A 158 -2.09 -20.82 -12.21
C ALA A 158 -2.95 -19.80 -12.97
N VAL A 159 -3.99 -19.32 -12.29
CA VAL A 159 -4.93 -18.28 -12.72
C VAL A 159 -5.20 -17.36 -11.53
N SER A 160 -5.37 -16.07 -11.76
CA SER A 160 -5.82 -15.11 -10.75
C SER A 160 -6.67 -14.00 -11.39
N TRP A 161 -7.36 -13.23 -10.55
CA TRP A 161 -8.39 -12.26 -10.95
C TRP A 161 -7.99 -10.84 -10.52
N ASN A 162 -8.34 -9.85 -11.33
CA ASN A 162 -8.15 -8.45 -10.93
C ASN A 162 -9.30 -7.95 -10.02
N ALA A 163 -9.09 -6.81 -9.36
CA ALA A 163 -9.97 -6.28 -8.31
C ALA A 163 -11.45 -6.09 -8.71
N ASP A 164 -11.73 -5.72 -9.96
CA ASP A 164 -13.10 -5.48 -10.46
C ASP A 164 -13.74 -6.74 -11.09
N ASN A 165 -13.00 -7.85 -11.18
CA ASN A 165 -13.36 -9.09 -11.87
C ASN A 165 -13.64 -8.91 -13.39
N ALA A 166 -13.19 -7.82 -14.01
CA ALA A 166 -13.32 -7.60 -15.44
C ALA A 166 -12.21 -8.29 -16.26
N ARG A 167 -11.12 -8.73 -15.60
CA ARG A 167 -9.96 -9.41 -16.21
C ARG A 167 -9.51 -10.62 -15.40
N ILE A 168 -9.00 -11.61 -16.12
CA ILE A 168 -8.19 -12.70 -15.57
C ILE A 168 -6.75 -12.58 -16.04
N VAL A 169 -5.81 -13.08 -15.23
CA VAL A 169 -4.46 -13.44 -15.65
C VAL A 169 -4.31 -14.96 -15.54
N TYR A 170 -3.65 -15.59 -16.52
CA TYR A 170 -3.26 -17.00 -16.45
C TYR A 170 -1.88 -17.21 -17.07
N CYS A 171 -1.17 -18.26 -16.65
CA CYS A 171 0.10 -18.68 -17.24
C CYS A 171 -0.03 -19.98 -18.03
N CYS A 172 0.79 -20.14 -19.07
CA CYS A 172 0.84 -21.35 -19.89
C CYS A 172 2.20 -21.44 -20.60
N GLY A 173 2.99 -22.48 -20.28
CA GLY A 173 4.40 -22.57 -20.66
C GLY A 173 5.21 -21.38 -20.14
N GLU A 174 6.08 -20.80 -20.98
CA GLU A 174 6.86 -19.59 -20.68
C GLU A 174 6.04 -18.28 -20.59
N ASN A 175 4.75 -18.30 -20.93
CA ASN A 175 3.96 -17.11 -21.24
C ASN A 175 2.89 -16.83 -20.18
N CYS A 176 2.62 -15.54 -19.96
CA CYS A 176 1.46 -15.06 -19.23
C CYS A 176 0.50 -14.32 -20.17
N PHE A 177 -0.78 -14.34 -19.78
CA PHE A 177 -1.89 -13.84 -20.59
C PHE A 177 -2.86 -13.07 -19.69
N ILE A 178 -3.17 -11.80 -20.02
CA ILE A 178 -4.28 -11.06 -19.42
C ILE A 178 -5.45 -11.03 -20.41
N LYS A 179 -6.61 -11.57 -20.02
CA LYS A 179 -7.84 -11.52 -20.82
C LYS A 179 -8.93 -10.73 -20.09
N ALA A 180 -9.45 -9.70 -20.76
CA ALA A 180 -10.68 -9.02 -20.33
C ALA A 180 -11.91 -9.85 -20.73
N LEU A 181 -12.92 -9.91 -19.86
CA LEU A 181 -14.06 -10.82 -20.02
C LEU A 181 -15.22 -10.22 -20.83
N LYS A 182 -15.37 -8.89 -20.80
CA LYS A 182 -16.41 -8.14 -21.53
C LYS A 182 -15.93 -7.56 -22.86
N SER A 183 -14.65 -7.75 -23.21
CA SER A 183 -14.04 -7.22 -24.44
C SER A 183 -13.78 -8.32 -25.44
N GLN A 184 -13.98 -8.03 -26.72
CA GLN A 184 -13.59 -8.89 -27.84
C GLN A 184 -12.12 -8.69 -28.26
N MET A 185 -11.37 -7.82 -27.57
CA MET A 185 -9.93 -7.68 -27.77
C MET A 185 -9.20 -8.99 -27.45
N SER A 186 -8.14 -9.28 -28.21
CA SER A 186 -7.21 -10.36 -27.91
C SER A 186 -6.59 -10.22 -26.51
N ALA A 187 -6.28 -11.35 -25.88
CA ALA A 187 -5.55 -11.34 -24.61
C ALA A 187 -4.16 -10.71 -24.79
N ILE A 188 -3.74 -9.89 -23.83
CA ILE A 188 -2.37 -9.37 -23.78
C ILE A 188 -1.47 -10.55 -23.42
N LYS A 189 -0.60 -10.97 -24.35
CA LYS A 189 0.37 -12.05 -24.16
C LYS A 189 1.78 -11.49 -24.01
N TRP A 190 2.54 -11.98 -23.04
CA TRP A 190 3.98 -11.73 -22.96
C TRP A 190 4.73 -13.00 -22.51
N LYS A 191 5.99 -13.14 -22.95
CA LYS A 191 6.91 -14.13 -22.36
C LYS A 191 7.28 -13.63 -20.97
N ALA A 192 6.96 -14.42 -19.95
CA ALA A 192 7.18 -14.05 -18.56
C ALA A 192 8.50 -14.61 -18.02
N HIS A 193 8.80 -15.88 -18.27
CA HIS A 193 9.99 -16.58 -17.75
C HIS A 193 10.72 -17.36 -18.84
N ASP A 194 12.00 -17.65 -18.63
CA ASP A 194 12.83 -18.48 -19.53
C ASP A 194 12.74 -19.97 -19.15
N GLY A 195 11.51 -20.45 -18.99
CA GLY A 195 11.12 -21.76 -18.45
C GLY A 195 9.62 -21.75 -18.11
N ILE A 196 9.03 -22.88 -17.70
CA ILE A 196 7.58 -22.92 -17.40
C ILE A 196 7.26 -22.01 -16.20
N VAL A 197 6.20 -21.21 -16.34
CA VAL A 197 5.65 -20.38 -15.26
C VAL A 197 4.76 -21.25 -14.38
N LEU A 198 5.28 -21.63 -13.21
CA LEU A 198 4.64 -22.56 -12.27
C LEU A 198 3.60 -21.86 -11.38
N CYS A 199 3.79 -20.59 -11.07
CA CYS A 199 2.88 -19.83 -10.18
C CYS A 199 2.76 -18.36 -10.58
N LEU A 200 1.62 -17.77 -10.24
CA LEU A 200 1.35 -16.33 -10.37
C LEU A 200 0.36 -15.86 -9.31
N ASP A 201 0.27 -14.54 -9.11
CA ASP A 201 -0.82 -13.90 -8.38
C ASP A 201 -1.03 -12.43 -8.79
N TRP A 202 -2.23 -11.87 -8.54
CA TRP A 202 -2.61 -10.48 -8.85
C TRP A 202 -3.06 -9.75 -7.59
N SER A 203 -2.35 -8.68 -7.20
CA SER A 203 -2.75 -7.86 -6.06
C SER A 203 -4.04 -7.09 -6.36
N LEU A 204 -5.06 -7.34 -5.55
CA LEU A 204 -6.36 -6.67 -5.62
C LEU A 204 -6.30 -5.18 -5.23
N ASN A 205 -5.25 -4.73 -4.54
CA ASN A 205 -5.12 -3.35 -4.09
C ASN A 205 -4.15 -2.50 -4.93
N THR A 206 -3.10 -3.10 -5.49
CA THR A 206 -2.06 -2.36 -6.25
C THR A 206 -2.10 -2.59 -7.75
N ASN A 207 -2.95 -3.50 -8.24
CA ASN A 207 -3.01 -3.94 -9.64
C ASN A 207 -1.66 -4.50 -10.17
N LEU A 208 -0.76 -4.89 -9.27
CA LEU A 208 0.52 -5.52 -9.59
C LEU A 208 0.38 -7.04 -9.72
N LEU A 209 1.13 -7.60 -10.66
CA LEU A 209 1.23 -9.03 -10.91
C LEU A 209 2.57 -9.57 -10.38
N ILE A 210 2.57 -10.79 -9.84
CA ILE A 210 3.78 -11.56 -9.57
C ILE A 210 3.73 -12.89 -10.33
N THR A 211 4.89 -13.36 -10.81
CA THR A 211 5.05 -14.64 -11.50
C THR A 211 6.34 -15.33 -11.07
N GLY A 212 6.36 -16.67 -11.10
CA GLY A 212 7.50 -17.51 -10.73
C GLY A 212 7.53 -18.79 -11.56
N GLY A 213 8.73 -19.30 -11.83
CA GLY A 213 8.89 -20.45 -12.73
C GLY A 213 10.21 -21.20 -12.63
N GLU A 214 10.43 -22.06 -13.64
CA GLU A 214 11.59 -22.96 -13.76
C GLU A 214 12.90 -22.23 -14.08
N ASP A 215 12.86 -20.98 -14.57
CA ASP A 215 14.05 -20.13 -14.73
C ASP A 215 14.64 -19.66 -13.38
N CYS A 216 14.13 -20.21 -12.27
CA CYS A 216 14.48 -19.99 -10.88
C CYS A 216 14.33 -18.53 -10.43
N LYS A 217 13.53 -17.71 -11.15
CA LYS A 217 13.27 -16.31 -10.79
C LYS A 217 11.82 -16.12 -10.36
N TYR A 218 11.60 -15.05 -9.58
CA TYR A 218 10.30 -14.40 -9.47
C TYR A 218 10.37 -13.00 -10.07
N LYS A 219 9.25 -12.52 -10.62
CA LYS A 219 9.16 -11.25 -11.35
C LYS A 219 7.91 -10.49 -10.94
N VAL A 220 7.97 -9.15 -10.99
CA VAL A 220 6.84 -8.25 -10.73
C VAL A 220 6.50 -7.48 -11.99
N TRP A 221 5.21 -7.32 -12.30
CA TRP A 221 4.70 -6.67 -13.50
C TRP A 221 3.55 -5.72 -13.17
N ASP A 222 3.24 -4.80 -14.08
CA ASP A 222 1.98 -4.05 -14.05
C ASP A 222 0.81 -4.85 -14.67
N GLY A 223 -0.42 -4.36 -14.48
CA GLY A 223 -1.64 -4.92 -15.08
C GLY A 223 -1.75 -4.81 -16.61
N TYR A 224 -0.64 -4.54 -17.31
CA TYR A 224 -0.49 -4.56 -18.77
C TYR A 224 0.64 -5.52 -19.22
N GLY A 225 1.33 -6.21 -18.30
CA GLY A 225 2.41 -7.15 -18.62
C GLY A 225 3.80 -6.52 -18.79
N ARG A 226 4.01 -5.27 -18.38
CA ARG A 226 5.35 -4.64 -18.37
C ARG A 226 6.13 -5.11 -17.15
N GLN A 227 7.34 -5.64 -17.35
CA GLN A 227 8.21 -6.05 -16.25
C GLN A 227 8.67 -4.83 -15.44
N LEU A 228 8.41 -4.84 -14.13
CA LEU A 228 8.87 -3.82 -13.18
C LEU A 228 10.11 -4.30 -12.41
N PHE A 229 10.14 -5.59 -12.05
CA PHE A 229 11.23 -6.23 -11.32
C PHE A 229 11.47 -7.66 -11.82
N SER A 230 12.73 -8.11 -11.73
CA SER A 230 13.11 -9.53 -11.84
C SER A 230 14.14 -9.83 -10.76
N SER A 231 13.96 -10.96 -10.06
CA SER A 231 14.96 -11.43 -9.12
C SER A 231 16.23 -11.90 -9.83
N THR A 232 17.31 -12.05 -9.06
CA THR A 232 18.38 -12.99 -9.42
C THR A 232 17.81 -14.41 -9.48
N PRO A 233 18.45 -15.35 -10.20
CA PRO A 233 18.14 -16.77 -10.03
C PRO A 233 18.25 -17.19 -8.56
N HIS A 234 17.36 -18.09 -8.16
CA HIS A 234 17.46 -18.91 -6.95
C HIS A 234 18.16 -20.24 -7.27
N ASP A 235 18.48 -21.01 -6.23
CA ASP A 235 19.08 -22.35 -6.36
C ASP A 235 18.12 -23.37 -7.04
N TYR A 236 16.80 -23.10 -7.03
CA TYR A 236 15.72 -23.99 -7.50
C TYR A 236 14.52 -23.21 -8.07
N PRO A 237 13.62 -23.85 -8.84
CA PRO A 237 12.38 -23.23 -9.36
C PRO A 237 11.51 -22.56 -8.29
N ILE A 238 10.76 -21.54 -8.68
CA ILE A 238 9.80 -20.87 -7.80
C ILE A 238 8.45 -21.59 -7.90
N THR A 239 8.11 -22.37 -6.87
CA THR A 239 6.95 -23.27 -6.86
C THR A 239 5.69 -22.64 -6.30
N SER A 240 5.79 -21.56 -5.50
CA SER A 240 4.63 -20.81 -5.03
C SER A 240 4.89 -19.32 -4.81
N LEU A 241 3.82 -18.54 -4.98
CA LEU A 241 3.76 -17.10 -4.75
C LEU A 241 2.40 -16.75 -4.11
N ALA A 242 2.38 -15.72 -3.28
CA ALA A 242 1.13 -15.14 -2.77
C ALA A 242 1.32 -13.67 -2.36
N TRP A 243 0.44 -12.78 -2.83
CA TRP A 243 0.29 -11.43 -2.29
C TRP A 243 -0.39 -11.46 -0.91
N ASN A 244 -0.07 -10.48 -0.07
CA ASN A 244 -0.88 -10.18 1.10
C ASN A 244 -2.15 -9.40 0.72
N ALA A 245 -3.17 -9.43 1.58
CA ALA A 245 -4.47 -8.79 1.32
C ALA A 245 -4.38 -7.25 1.24
N GLU A 246 -3.31 -6.66 1.78
CA GLU A 246 -3.02 -5.22 1.72
C GLU A 246 -2.34 -4.80 0.40
N GLY A 247 -1.63 -5.71 -0.28
CA GLY A 247 -0.88 -5.45 -1.50
C GLY A 247 0.48 -4.76 -1.31
N ASP A 248 0.98 -4.62 -0.08
CA ASP A 248 2.29 -4.06 0.22
C ASP A 248 3.42 -5.10 0.31
N LEU A 249 3.08 -6.38 0.55
CA LEU A 249 4.03 -7.49 0.67
C LEU A 249 3.61 -8.70 -0.16
N PHE A 250 4.57 -9.48 -0.61
CA PHE A 250 4.33 -10.84 -1.11
C PHE A 250 5.37 -11.83 -0.59
N ALA A 251 5.07 -13.12 -0.68
CA ALA A 251 5.97 -14.19 -0.31
C ALA A 251 6.30 -15.08 -1.50
N VAL A 252 7.51 -15.65 -1.47
CA VAL A 252 8.10 -16.49 -2.51
C VAL A 252 8.51 -17.83 -1.89
N GLY A 253 7.95 -18.91 -2.42
CA GLY A 253 8.22 -20.28 -2.00
C GLY A 253 9.00 -21.04 -3.08
N SER A 254 10.03 -21.76 -2.65
CA SER A 254 10.88 -22.61 -3.48
C SER A 254 11.38 -23.80 -2.64
N PHE A 255 12.23 -24.66 -3.20
CA PHE A 255 12.80 -25.79 -2.48
C PHE A 255 13.62 -25.32 -1.27
N ASN A 256 13.18 -25.71 -0.06
CA ASN A 256 13.82 -25.35 1.22
C ASN A 256 13.96 -23.84 1.47
N LEU A 257 13.13 -23.00 0.83
CA LEU A 257 13.27 -21.54 0.87
C LEU A 257 11.92 -20.85 0.97
N LEU A 258 11.80 -19.97 1.97
CA LEU A 258 10.71 -19.01 2.10
C LEU A 258 11.30 -17.58 2.16
N ARG A 259 10.91 -16.73 1.21
CA ARG A 259 11.38 -15.34 1.09
C ARG A 259 10.21 -14.35 1.19
N LEU A 260 10.41 -13.27 1.93
CA LEU A 260 9.48 -12.14 2.05
C LEU A 260 9.95 -10.99 1.16
N CYS A 261 9.07 -10.42 0.36
CA CYS A 261 9.35 -9.29 -0.53
C CYS A 261 8.39 -8.12 -0.31
N ASP A 262 8.89 -6.92 -0.59
CA ASP A 262 8.09 -5.69 -0.75
C ASP A 262 7.39 -5.67 -2.12
N LYS A 263 6.30 -4.90 -2.26
CA LYS A 263 5.57 -4.67 -3.52
C LYS A 263 6.43 -4.28 -4.73
N ALA A 264 7.59 -3.64 -4.54
CA ALA A 264 8.54 -3.32 -5.61
C ALA A 264 9.47 -4.48 -6.02
N GLY A 265 9.39 -5.63 -5.34
CA GLY A 265 10.05 -6.90 -5.69
C GLY A 265 11.31 -7.25 -4.89
N TRP A 266 11.90 -6.29 -4.19
CA TRP A 266 13.09 -6.52 -3.37
C TRP A 266 12.79 -7.34 -2.10
N SER A 267 13.79 -8.09 -1.64
CA SER A 267 13.68 -9.07 -0.55
C SER A 267 13.87 -8.40 0.81
N HIS A 268 12.87 -8.48 1.70
CA HIS A 268 13.01 -8.15 3.11
C HIS A 268 13.80 -9.21 3.90
N SER A 269 13.53 -10.50 3.63
CA SER A 269 14.19 -11.62 4.33
C SER A 269 14.14 -12.91 3.51
N LEU A 270 15.10 -13.79 3.75
CA LEU A 270 15.14 -15.16 3.24
C LEU A 270 15.37 -16.09 4.43
N GLU A 271 14.46 -17.03 4.65
CA GLU A 271 14.56 -18.06 5.68
C GLU A 271 14.79 -19.41 4.97
N LYS A 272 15.89 -20.12 5.32
CA LYS A 272 16.20 -21.46 4.80
C LYS A 272 15.58 -22.53 5.70
N LEU A 273 14.94 -23.52 5.09
CA LEU A 273 14.09 -24.51 5.75
C LEU A 273 14.52 -25.95 5.39
N ALA A 274 13.87 -26.94 6.00
CA ALA A 274 14.05 -28.36 5.71
C ALA A 274 12.68 -29.00 5.41
N THR A 275 12.07 -28.56 4.31
CA THR A 275 10.65 -28.74 3.95
C THR A 275 10.44 -29.35 2.56
N GLY A 276 11.48 -29.40 1.73
CA GLY A 276 11.34 -29.56 0.29
C GLY A 276 10.67 -28.33 -0.34
N SER A 277 10.05 -28.51 -1.50
CA SER A 277 9.29 -27.45 -2.18
C SER A 277 8.06 -27.02 -1.39
N ILE A 278 7.75 -25.72 -1.43
CA ILE A 278 6.50 -25.16 -0.92
C ILE A 278 5.53 -25.07 -2.10
N PHE A 279 4.50 -25.91 -2.12
CA PHE A 279 3.57 -26.02 -3.26
C PHE A 279 2.40 -25.02 -3.19
N SER A 280 1.93 -24.72 -1.98
CA SER A 280 0.83 -23.79 -1.76
C SER A 280 1.19 -22.82 -0.64
N MET A 281 0.89 -21.53 -0.82
CA MET A 281 1.04 -20.51 0.21
C MET A 281 -0.21 -19.64 0.26
N ASN A 282 -0.54 -19.13 1.44
CA ASN A 282 -1.67 -18.22 1.62
C ASN A 282 -1.42 -17.25 2.78
N TRP A 283 -1.80 -15.98 2.63
CA TRP A 283 -1.66 -14.95 3.66
C TRP A 283 -2.91 -14.86 4.55
N SER A 284 -2.73 -14.51 5.82
CA SER A 284 -3.87 -14.24 6.71
C SER A 284 -4.67 -13.03 6.18
N PRO A 285 -6.00 -12.97 6.40
CA PRO A 285 -6.82 -11.84 5.96
C PRO A 285 -6.36 -10.47 6.48
N ASP A 286 -5.66 -10.43 7.62
CA ASP A 286 -5.07 -9.22 8.21
C ASP A 286 -3.62 -8.93 7.79
N SER A 287 -3.07 -9.69 6.83
CA SER A 287 -1.71 -9.51 6.29
C SER A 287 -0.58 -9.54 7.34
N THR A 288 -0.76 -10.29 8.44
CA THR A 288 0.26 -10.46 9.50
C THR A 288 0.98 -11.81 9.45
N GLN A 289 0.38 -12.82 8.82
CA GLN A 289 0.85 -14.21 8.84
C GLN A 289 0.75 -14.89 7.47
N ILE A 290 1.47 -15.99 7.32
CA ILE A 290 1.50 -16.85 6.12
C ILE A 290 1.43 -18.30 6.57
N VAL A 291 0.73 -19.15 5.82
CA VAL A 291 0.86 -20.61 5.91
C VAL A 291 1.36 -21.18 4.59
N GLY A 292 2.15 -22.25 4.66
CA GLY A 292 2.76 -22.90 3.50
C GLY A 292 2.65 -24.43 3.56
N GLY A 293 2.12 -25.05 2.51
CA GLY A 293 2.09 -26.51 2.33
C GLY A 293 3.38 -27.01 1.70
N CYS A 294 4.02 -28.02 2.31
CA CYS A 294 5.36 -28.49 1.96
C CYS A 294 5.36 -29.93 1.43
N ALA A 295 6.33 -30.22 0.55
CA ALA A 295 6.55 -31.54 -0.03
C ALA A 295 6.84 -32.66 1.00
N ASN A 296 7.31 -32.34 2.22
CA ASN A 296 7.58 -33.33 3.27
C ASN A 296 6.46 -33.50 4.31
N GLY A 297 5.23 -33.07 3.99
CA GLY A 297 4.04 -33.20 4.85
C GLY A 297 3.93 -32.19 6.00
N HIS A 298 4.93 -31.34 6.20
CA HIS A 298 4.84 -30.26 7.18
C HIS A 298 4.03 -29.06 6.66
N VAL A 299 3.33 -28.39 7.57
CA VAL A 299 2.75 -27.07 7.33
C VAL A 299 3.66 -26.03 7.98
N ILE A 300 4.16 -25.09 7.18
CA ILE A 300 4.83 -23.88 7.68
C ILE A 300 3.78 -22.93 8.23
N HIS A 301 4.01 -22.39 9.42
CA HIS A 301 3.37 -21.17 9.90
C HIS A 301 4.43 -20.06 10.02
N ALA A 302 4.17 -18.89 9.49
CA ALA A 302 5.08 -17.75 9.59
C ALA A 302 4.32 -16.48 9.99
N HIS A 303 4.96 -15.62 10.79
CA HIS A 303 4.43 -14.30 11.13
C HIS A 303 5.44 -13.20 10.83
N VAL A 304 4.96 -12.06 10.33
CA VAL A 304 5.80 -10.90 10.06
C VAL A 304 6.20 -10.26 11.39
N ILE A 305 7.51 -10.14 11.62
CA ILE A 305 8.13 -9.41 12.74
C ILE A 305 9.11 -8.38 12.20
N GLU A 306 9.71 -7.59 13.10
CA GLU A 306 10.67 -6.54 12.79
C GLU A 306 10.10 -5.50 11.81
N ARG A 307 8.78 -5.30 11.84
CA ARG A 307 8.13 -4.09 11.30
C ARG A 307 8.65 -2.91 12.12
N ARG A 308 9.29 -1.96 11.45
CA ARG A 308 9.91 -0.77 12.05
C ARG A 308 9.15 0.47 11.60
N VAL A 309 8.78 1.32 12.56
CA VAL A 309 8.36 2.70 12.33
C VAL A 309 9.32 3.63 13.08
N ALA A 310 9.58 4.83 12.53
CA ALA A 310 10.53 5.78 13.09
C ALA A 310 10.05 7.22 12.86
N TRP A 311 10.21 8.08 13.86
CA TRP A 311 9.93 9.51 13.75
C TRP A 311 10.94 10.29 14.58
N ARG A 312 11.67 11.19 13.93
CA ARG A 312 12.84 11.91 14.49
C ARG A 312 13.83 10.90 15.09
N ASN A 313 14.10 11.00 16.38
CA ASN A 313 15.00 10.12 17.15
C ASN A 313 14.32 8.84 17.67
N ILE A 314 12.99 8.75 17.65
CA ILE A 314 12.25 7.62 18.21
C ILE A 314 12.07 6.53 17.16
N GLU A 315 12.34 5.28 17.54
CA GLU A 315 12.17 4.10 16.70
C GLU A 315 11.40 3.02 17.46
N ALA A 316 10.35 2.46 16.85
CA ALA A 316 9.59 1.34 17.39
C ALA A 316 9.67 0.13 16.45
N VAL A 317 10.00 -1.04 16.99
CA VAL A 317 10.22 -2.29 16.24
C VAL A 317 9.37 -3.42 16.83
N GLN A 318 8.54 -4.04 16.01
CA GLN A 318 7.73 -5.19 16.42
C GLN A 318 8.61 -6.44 16.63
N SER A 319 9.09 -6.68 17.85
CA SER A 319 10.00 -7.78 18.16
C SER A 319 9.32 -9.15 18.17
N LYS A 320 8.00 -9.22 18.43
CA LYS A 320 7.21 -10.46 18.41
C LYS A 320 5.75 -10.21 17.98
N ARG A 321 4.95 -11.29 17.83
CA ARG A 321 3.51 -11.22 17.53
C ARG A 321 2.67 -10.30 18.45
N LYS A 322 3.13 -10.01 19.67
CA LYS A 322 2.46 -9.15 20.67
C LYS A 322 3.38 -8.08 21.30
N SER A 323 4.63 -7.99 20.85
CA SER A 323 5.67 -7.19 21.54
C SER A 323 6.25 -6.15 20.62
N VAL A 324 6.45 -4.93 21.12
CA VAL A 324 7.14 -3.83 20.44
C VAL A 324 8.24 -3.29 21.33
N ASP A 325 9.46 -3.29 20.82
CA ASP A 325 10.62 -2.70 21.47
C ASP A 325 10.75 -1.26 20.94
N VAL A 326 10.72 -0.27 21.81
CA VAL A 326 10.82 1.15 21.48
C VAL A 326 12.14 1.69 22.01
N ARG A 327 12.84 2.51 21.22
CA ARG A 327 14.10 3.14 21.61
C ARG A 327 14.20 4.58 21.15
N ASP A 328 14.84 5.40 21.98
CA ASP A 328 15.44 6.65 21.53
C ASP A 328 16.82 6.34 20.94
N VAL A 329 17.04 6.67 19.67
CA VAL A 329 18.32 6.43 18.98
C VAL A 329 19.42 7.40 19.47
N LEU A 330 19.06 8.48 20.20
CA LEU A 330 20.00 9.40 20.84
C LEU A 330 20.34 9.02 22.30
N SER A 331 19.68 8.01 22.89
CA SER A 331 19.90 7.61 24.28
C SER A 331 19.91 6.09 24.44
N GLU A 332 21.09 5.51 24.66
CA GLU A 332 21.26 4.05 24.76
C GLU A 332 20.46 3.40 25.90
N VAL A 333 20.16 4.18 26.95
CA VAL A 333 19.42 3.78 28.16
C VAL A 333 17.91 3.75 27.93
N ALA A 334 17.38 4.60 27.05
CA ALA A 334 15.94 4.73 26.82
C ALA A 334 15.42 3.63 25.87
N ARG A 335 15.28 2.42 26.41
CA ARG A 335 14.69 1.25 25.72
C ARG A 335 13.49 0.72 26.50
N GLU A 336 12.32 0.89 25.92
CA GLU A 336 11.04 0.44 26.47
C GLU A 336 10.53 -0.79 25.72
N LYS A 337 9.74 -1.63 26.39
CA LYS A 337 9.24 -2.87 25.80
C LYS A 337 7.75 -3.07 26.07
N LEU A 338 6.95 -2.70 25.08
CA LEU A 338 5.51 -2.68 25.13
C LEU A 338 4.95 -4.08 24.79
N GLU A 339 4.12 -4.64 25.67
CA GLU A 339 3.47 -5.95 25.45
C GLU A 339 1.95 -5.75 25.33
N MET A 340 1.38 -6.27 24.24
CA MET A 340 -0.05 -6.18 23.93
C MET A 340 -0.79 -7.44 24.36
N ARG A 341 -2.08 -7.32 24.71
CA ARG A 341 -2.93 -8.47 25.04
C ARG A 341 -3.17 -9.38 23.83
N ASP A 342 -3.36 -8.77 22.67
CA ASP A 342 -3.75 -9.42 21.42
C ASP A 342 -2.71 -9.20 20.30
N ARG A 343 -2.82 -9.96 19.21
CA ARG A 343 -1.80 -9.97 18.13
C ARG A 343 -1.78 -8.62 17.39
N ILE A 344 -0.60 -8.04 17.22
CA ILE A 344 -0.41 -6.75 16.54
C ILE A 344 -0.74 -6.87 15.05
N THR A 345 -1.50 -5.92 14.52
CA THR A 345 -1.93 -5.83 13.11
C THR A 345 -1.20 -4.71 12.38
N LYS A 346 -1.30 -3.46 12.85
CA LYS A 346 -0.63 -2.28 12.27
C LYS A 346 0.00 -1.38 13.34
N LEU A 347 0.97 -0.58 12.90
CA LEU A 347 1.82 0.29 13.71
C LEU A 347 2.00 1.62 12.97
N ALA A 348 1.84 2.75 13.64
CA ALA A 348 2.17 4.07 13.12
C ALA A 348 2.83 4.93 14.20
N LEU A 349 3.89 5.67 13.85
CA LEU A 349 4.64 6.53 14.77
C LEU A 349 4.86 7.90 14.13
N GLY A 350 4.50 8.96 14.84
CA GLY A 350 4.57 10.34 14.36
C GLY A 350 3.97 11.31 15.36
N PHE A 351 4.40 12.59 15.31
CA PHE A 351 3.87 13.66 16.17
C PHE A 351 3.89 13.33 17.68
N GLU A 352 4.96 12.69 18.16
CA GLU A 352 5.11 12.22 19.55
C GLU A 352 4.12 11.11 19.98
N GLN A 353 3.44 10.45 19.03
CA GLN A 353 2.43 9.42 19.29
C GLN A 353 2.75 8.12 18.54
N LEU A 354 2.58 6.99 19.21
CA LEU A 354 2.70 5.63 18.66
C LEU A 354 1.34 4.95 18.77
N VAL A 355 0.68 4.76 17.63
CA VAL A 355 -0.61 4.06 17.52
C VAL A 355 -0.34 2.62 17.10
N ILE A 356 -0.80 1.66 17.90
CA ILE A 356 -0.61 0.22 17.70
C ILE A 356 -1.98 -0.43 17.69
N THR A 357 -2.38 -1.01 16.58
CA THR A 357 -3.61 -1.80 16.51
C THR A 357 -3.29 -3.28 16.65
N THR A 358 -4.21 -4.00 17.27
CA THR A 358 -4.20 -5.46 17.40
C THR A 358 -5.39 -6.07 16.68
N THR A 359 -5.64 -7.36 16.86
CA THR A 359 -6.86 -8.05 16.41
C THR A 359 -8.12 -7.69 17.19
N LYS A 360 -8.04 -6.84 18.23
CA LYS A 360 -9.20 -6.43 19.06
C LYS A 360 -9.17 -4.98 19.54
N GLN A 361 -7.98 -4.44 19.83
CA GLN A 361 -7.82 -3.15 20.51
C GLN A 361 -6.83 -2.23 19.78
N CYS A 362 -7.11 -0.93 19.79
CA CYS A 362 -6.18 0.14 19.49
C CYS A 362 -5.51 0.59 20.80
N TYR A 363 -4.18 0.70 20.78
CA TYR A 363 -3.37 1.26 21.85
C TYR A 363 -2.72 2.56 21.35
N ILE A 364 -2.77 3.61 22.14
CA ILE A 364 -2.17 4.92 21.85
C ILE A 364 -1.17 5.22 22.95
N PHE A 365 0.12 5.23 22.60
CA PHE A 365 1.21 5.58 23.50
C PHE A 365 1.76 6.96 23.15
N SER A 366 1.97 7.82 24.15
CA SER A 366 2.71 9.07 23.96
C SER A 366 4.19 8.85 24.24
N ALA A 367 5.04 9.46 23.42
CA ALA A 367 6.49 9.47 23.62
C ALA A 367 6.94 10.08 24.96
N LYS A 368 6.06 10.83 25.62
CA LYS A 368 6.27 11.42 26.95
C LYS A 368 6.06 10.42 28.09
N ASN A 369 5.27 9.35 27.88
CA ASN A 369 5.07 8.27 28.85
C ASN A 369 4.56 6.99 28.16
N TRP A 370 5.45 6.01 28.04
CA TRP A 370 5.16 4.70 27.45
C TRP A 370 4.38 3.75 28.37
N ASN A 371 4.28 4.05 29.66
CA ASN A 371 3.72 3.13 30.67
C ASN A 371 2.19 3.25 30.84
N THR A 372 1.58 4.32 30.35
CA THR A 372 0.13 4.55 30.47
C THR A 372 -0.52 4.81 29.10
N PRO A 373 -0.60 3.79 28.21
CA PRO A 373 -1.32 3.93 26.95
C PRO A 373 -2.81 4.17 27.18
N VAL A 374 -3.42 4.93 26.29
CA VAL A 374 -4.88 4.89 26.12
C VAL A 374 -5.23 3.65 25.29
N ILE A 375 -6.23 2.90 25.72
CA ILE A 375 -6.66 1.66 25.07
C ILE A 375 -8.14 1.82 24.66
N THR A 376 -8.50 1.36 23.47
CA THR A 376 -9.86 1.47 22.92
C THR A 376 -10.17 0.26 22.06
N ASP A 377 -11.35 -0.34 22.23
CA ASP A 377 -11.75 -1.53 21.46
C ASP A 377 -12.09 -1.17 20.00
N LEU A 378 -11.68 -2.04 19.07
CA LEU A 378 -12.01 -1.96 17.64
C LEU A 378 -13.40 -2.57 17.41
N LYS A 379 -14.12 -2.07 16.39
CA LYS A 379 -15.53 -2.45 16.15
C LYS A 379 -15.67 -3.58 15.16
N GLU A 380 -14.96 -3.49 14.04
CA GLU A 380 -14.93 -4.51 12.98
C GLU A 380 -13.59 -5.28 12.99
N CYS A 381 -12.65 -4.89 13.87
CA CYS A 381 -11.37 -5.57 14.15
C CYS A 381 -10.47 -5.81 12.92
N SER A 382 -10.61 -4.97 11.90
CA SER A 382 -10.00 -5.13 10.57
C SER A 382 -9.46 -3.79 10.10
N VAL A 383 -8.31 -3.40 10.68
CA VAL A 383 -7.68 -2.09 10.44
C VAL A 383 -6.81 -2.11 9.19
N SER A 384 -7.21 -1.35 8.17
CA SER A 384 -6.51 -1.24 6.88
C SER A 384 -5.64 0.02 6.76
N LEU A 385 -5.90 1.09 7.50
CA LEU A 385 -5.06 2.30 7.44
C LEU A 385 -5.00 3.04 8.77
N ILE A 386 -3.82 3.60 9.06
CA ILE A 386 -3.57 4.55 10.15
C ILE A 386 -2.76 5.71 9.55
N LEU A 387 -3.24 6.95 9.71
CA LEU A 387 -2.51 8.17 9.34
C LEU A 387 -2.53 9.16 10.51
N LEU A 388 -1.39 9.75 10.85
CA LEU A 388 -1.24 10.62 12.01
C LEU A 388 -1.11 12.09 11.59
N CYS A 389 -1.68 13.01 12.38
CA CYS A 389 -1.31 14.43 12.40
C CYS A 389 -1.07 14.89 13.86
N GLU A 390 -0.76 16.16 14.10
CA GLU A 390 -0.41 16.68 15.45
C GLU A 390 -1.52 16.43 16.50
N LYS A 391 -2.80 16.57 16.12
CA LYS A 391 -3.94 16.55 17.08
C LYS A 391 -4.86 15.33 16.95
N PHE A 392 -4.80 14.63 15.83
CA PHE A 392 -5.72 13.53 15.51
C PHE A 392 -5.00 12.41 14.76
N PHE A 393 -5.63 11.24 14.68
CA PHE A 393 -5.29 10.23 13.68
C PHE A 393 -6.53 9.73 12.94
N LEU A 394 -6.34 9.37 11.68
CA LEU A 394 -7.32 8.66 10.88
C LEU A 394 -7.08 7.16 11.04
N LEU A 395 -8.16 6.43 11.32
CA LEU A 395 -8.21 4.97 11.42
C LEU A 395 -9.27 4.46 10.42
N ILE A 396 -8.95 3.44 9.62
CA ILE A 396 -9.96 2.73 8.82
C ILE A 396 -10.14 1.33 9.38
N ASP A 397 -11.25 1.07 10.07
CA ASP A 397 -11.62 -0.23 10.67
C ASP A 397 -12.85 -0.80 9.94
N GLY A 398 -12.73 -1.98 9.33
CA GLY A 398 -13.81 -2.62 8.56
C GLY A 398 -14.31 -1.84 7.33
N GLY A 399 -13.61 -0.76 6.94
CA GLY A 399 -14.05 0.20 5.93
C GLY A 399 -14.70 1.47 6.48
N ALA A 400 -14.97 1.56 7.79
CA ALA A 400 -15.41 2.79 8.43
C ALA A 400 -14.22 3.73 8.65
N ILE A 401 -14.24 4.90 8.01
CA ILE A 401 -13.18 5.91 8.09
C ILE A 401 -13.45 6.80 9.32
N GLN A 402 -12.65 6.65 10.37
CA GLN A 402 -12.86 7.31 11.66
C GLN A 402 -11.70 8.24 11.98
N ILE A 403 -12.00 9.44 12.48
CA ILE A 403 -11.01 10.34 13.07
C ILE A 403 -11.03 10.15 14.58
N PHE A 404 -9.87 9.96 15.18
CA PHE A 404 -9.68 9.79 16.62
C PHE A 404 -8.82 10.91 17.19
N THR A 405 -9.09 11.29 18.44
CA THR A 405 -8.18 12.06 19.30
C THR A 405 -7.20 11.10 19.98
N TYR A 406 -6.05 11.61 20.43
CA TYR A 406 -5.06 10.78 21.13
C TYR A 406 -5.50 10.35 22.54
N GLU A 407 -6.58 10.92 23.07
CA GLU A 407 -7.31 10.43 24.26
C GLU A 407 -8.29 9.27 23.95
N GLY A 408 -8.16 8.62 22.80
CA GLY A 408 -8.92 7.41 22.42
C GLY A 408 -10.36 7.66 21.99
N ARG A 409 -10.77 8.92 21.81
CA ARG A 409 -12.16 9.27 21.47
C ARG A 409 -12.31 9.40 19.96
N THR A 410 -13.35 8.77 19.39
CA THR A 410 -13.75 9.05 18.00
C THR A 410 -14.28 10.49 17.92
N GLN A 411 -13.56 11.35 17.22
CA GLN A 411 -13.94 12.76 16.96
C GLN A 411 -15.05 12.84 15.92
N CYS A 412 -14.92 12.11 14.81
CA CYS A 412 -15.95 12.00 13.78
C CYS A 412 -15.78 10.73 12.93
N THR A 413 -16.74 10.45 12.05
CA THR A 413 -16.65 9.39 11.03
C THR A 413 -16.90 10.03 9.67
N LEU A 414 -15.99 9.81 8.72
CA LEU A 414 -16.05 10.38 7.38
C LEU A 414 -16.89 9.46 6.47
N MET A 415 -17.86 10.05 5.78
CA MET A 415 -18.75 9.34 4.87
C MET A 415 -18.38 9.71 3.43
N MET A 416 -17.87 8.73 2.66
CA MET A 416 -17.57 8.94 1.24
C MET A 416 -18.88 9.11 0.45
N PRO A 417 -19.01 10.12 -0.44
CA PRO A 417 -20.24 10.34 -1.21
C PRO A 417 -20.59 9.20 -2.19
N SER A 418 -19.59 8.43 -2.63
CA SER A 418 -19.80 7.27 -3.51
C SER A 418 -20.04 6.00 -2.68
N SER A 419 -21.20 5.37 -2.86
CA SER A 419 -21.51 4.03 -2.37
C SER A 419 -21.02 2.90 -3.29
N VAL A 420 -20.42 3.25 -4.43
CA VAL A 420 -19.92 2.30 -5.42
C VAL A 420 -18.65 1.62 -4.92
N LYS A 421 -18.55 0.30 -5.09
CA LYS A 421 -17.31 -0.44 -4.82
C LYS A 421 -16.20 0.04 -5.75
N GLY A 422 -15.07 0.43 -5.17
CA GLY A 422 -13.84 0.76 -5.88
C GLY A 422 -12.63 0.54 -4.97
N ASP A 423 -11.48 1.07 -5.36
CA ASP A 423 -10.16 0.84 -4.75
C ASP A 423 -10.14 0.94 -3.21
N ALA A 424 -9.21 0.22 -2.58
CA ALA A 424 -8.89 0.42 -1.17
C ALA A 424 -8.28 1.81 -0.93
N ILE A 425 -8.58 2.42 0.22
CA ILE A 425 -7.96 3.68 0.62
C ILE A 425 -6.59 3.37 1.25
N SER A 426 -5.56 4.11 0.84
CA SER A 426 -4.15 3.81 1.11
C SER A 426 -3.36 5.05 1.54
N GLU A 427 -2.10 4.84 1.94
CA GLU A 427 -1.09 5.89 2.19
C GLU A 427 -0.87 6.89 1.04
N ARG A 428 -1.27 6.54 -0.19
CA ARG A 428 -1.22 7.46 -1.35
C ARG A 428 -2.54 8.17 -1.61
N THR A 429 -3.67 7.57 -1.25
CA THR A 429 -5.00 8.03 -1.64
C THR A 429 -5.78 8.72 -0.52
N ALA A 430 -5.23 8.78 0.70
CA ALA A 430 -5.72 9.62 1.79
C ALA A 430 -4.57 10.36 2.50
N ALA A 431 -4.85 11.57 2.97
CA ALA A 431 -3.95 12.37 3.79
C ALA A 431 -4.73 13.25 4.78
N ILE A 432 -4.13 13.58 5.92
CA ILE A 432 -4.77 14.27 7.05
C ILE A 432 -3.88 15.39 7.61
N SER A 433 -4.49 16.48 8.06
CA SER A 433 -3.90 17.50 8.92
C SER A 433 -4.82 17.79 10.12
N ASN A 434 -4.45 18.75 10.95
CA ASN A 434 -5.25 19.21 12.10
C ASN A 434 -6.64 19.75 11.75
N ASP A 435 -6.89 20.17 10.50
CA ASP A 435 -8.14 20.80 10.09
C ASP A 435 -8.76 20.19 8.82
N THR A 436 -7.97 19.52 7.98
CA THR A 436 -8.44 19.00 6.69
C THR A 436 -7.99 17.55 6.49
N THR A 437 -8.93 16.69 6.11
CA THR A 437 -8.67 15.34 5.60
C THR A 437 -9.05 15.30 4.12
N ALA A 438 -8.13 14.85 3.28
CA ALA A 438 -8.30 14.73 1.83
C ALA A 438 -8.26 13.25 1.43
N ILE A 439 -9.26 12.77 0.68
CA ILE A 439 -9.38 11.36 0.27
C ILE A 439 -9.80 11.29 -1.20
N ARG A 440 -9.01 10.62 -2.05
CA ARG A 440 -9.38 10.34 -3.45
C ARG A 440 -10.63 9.47 -3.49
N ASP A 441 -11.57 9.76 -4.38
CA ASP A 441 -12.71 8.86 -4.59
C ASP A 441 -12.24 7.47 -5.05
N ARG A 442 -13.03 6.46 -4.68
CA ARG A 442 -12.72 5.04 -4.91
C ARG A 442 -13.09 4.60 -6.32
N ALA A 443 -14.08 5.23 -6.94
CA ALA A 443 -14.62 4.89 -8.25
C ALA A 443 -14.29 5.96 -9.31
N ASP A 444 -14.43 7.26 -9.00
CA ASP A 444 -13.97 8.34 -9.88
C ASP A 444 -12.60 8.86 -9.44
N HIS A 445 -11.54 8.23 -9.93
CA HIS A 445 -10.16 8.52 -9.53
C HIS A 445 -9.71 9.96 -9.86
N LYS A 446 -10.53 10.78 -10.54
CA LYS A 446 -10.26 12.20 -10.82
C LYS A 446 -10.69 13.15 -9.69
N ILE A 447 -11.37 12.63 -8.66
CA ILE A 447 -11.94 13.43 -7.57
C ILE A 447 -11.15 13.20 -6.27
N ILE A 448 -10.87 14.29 -5.53
CA ILE A 448 -10.47 14.24 -4.12
C ILE A 448 -11.58 14.87 -3.30
N HIS A 449 -12.16 14.17 -2.34
CA HIS A 449 -13.09 14.74 -1.36
C HIS A 449 -12.32 15.39 -0.21
N LEU A 450 -12.80 16.55 0.25
CA LEU A 450 -12.18 17.38 1.27
C LEU A 450 -13.12 17.51 2.47
N PHE A 451 -12.69 16.99 3.63
CA PHE A 451 -13.45 17.00 4.87
C PHE A 451 -12.74 17.84 5.94
N GLU A 452 -13.50 18.55 6.77
CA GLU A 452 -12.97 19.16 7.99
C GLU A 452 -12.74 18.08 9.05
N THR A 453 -11.48 17.88 9.44
CA THR A 453 -11.05 16.78 10.35
C THR A 453 -11.82 16.76 11.67
N LEU A 454 -12.23 17.93 12.17
CA LEU A 454 -12.99 18.08 13.42
C LEU A 454 -14.48 17.71 13.29
N THR A 455 -15.11 17.92 12.13
CA THR A 455 -16.58 17.96 11.99
C THR A 455 -17.16 17.00 10.95
N ALA A 456 -16.32 16.35 10.13
CA ALA A 456 -16.71 15.58 8.94
C ALA A 456 -17.50 16.36 7.86
N LYS A 457 -17.67 17.69 7.99
CA LYS A 457 -18.29 18.54 6.98
C LYS A 457 -17.34 18.78 5.81
N ASN A 458 -17.86 19.24 4.67
CA ASN A 458 -17.06 19.66 3.53
C ASN A 458 -16.07 20.78 3.92
N ALA A 459 -14.78 20.58 3.64
CA ALA A 459 -13.77 21.63 3.77
C ALA A 459 -13.69 22.43 2.45
N GLY A 460 -13.96 23.74 2.52
CA GLY A 460 -14.03 24.59 1.33
C GLY A 460 -15.15 24.16 0.40
N ASP A 461 -14.84 23.99 -0.89
CA ASP A 461 -15.80 23.50 -1.90
C ASP A 461 -16.13 22.00 -1.75
N GLY A 462 -15.53 21.32 -0.76
CA GLY A 462 -15.80 19.91 -0.42
C GLY A 462 -15.17 18.87 -1.35
N LYS A 463 -14.70 19.27 -2.54
CA LYS A 463 -13.94 18.41 -3.43
C LYS A 463 -12.99 19.17 -4.36
N ILE A 464 -11.94 18.48 -4.81
CA ILE A 464 -11.11 18.82 -5.97
C ILE A 464 -11.54 17.93 -7.12
N VAL A 465 -11.68 18.48 -8.33
CA VAL A 465 -11.98 17.72 -9.55
C VAL A 465 -10.91 18.01 -10.60
N HIS A 466 -10.17 16.99 -11.01
CA HIS A 466 -9.08 17.10 -11.99
C HIS A 466 -9.49 16.56 -13.36
N THR A 467 -8.71 16.87 -14.40
CA THR A 467 -8.92 16.34 -15.76
C THR A 467 -8.45 14.90 -15.91
N ASN A 468 -7.35 14.54 -15.23
CA ASN A 468 -6.72 13.23 -15.23
C ASN A 468 -7.05 12.44 -13.96
N GLU A 469 -6.84 11.12 -14.00
CA GLU A 469 -6.88 10.27 -12.79
C GLU A 469 -5.75 10.66 -11.83
N ILE A 470 -6.03 10.69 -10.54
CA ILE A 470 -5.10 11.09 -9.47
C ILE A 470 -4.50 9.82 -8.83
N VAL A 471 -3.18 9.82 -8.61
CA VAL A 471 -2.41 8.65 -8.14
C VAL A 471 -1.82 8.83 -6.74
N GLU A 472 -1.56 10.07 -6.31
CA GLU A 472 -1.06 10.37 -4.97
C GLU A 472 -1.61 11.71 -4.46
N VAL A 473 -1.90 11.81 -3.16
CA VAL A 473 -2.47 12.98 -2.47
C VAL A 473 -1.72 13.23 -1.17
N ALA A 474 -1.37 14.47 -0.88
CA ALA A 474 -0.72 14.90 0.36
C ALA A 474 -1.32 16.22 0.88
N VAL A 475 -1.39 16.39 2.21
CA VAL A 475 -1.93 17.60 2.86
C VAL A 475 -0.84 18.29 3.68
N ASP A 476 -0.78 19.61 3.54
CA ASP A 476 0.12 20.51 4.27
C ASP A 476 -0.13 20.46 5.78
N GLN A 477 0.91 20.29 6.61
CA GLN A 477 0.77 20.01 8.04
C GLN A 477 0.68 21.24 8.95
N CYS A 478 1.21 22.40 8.52
CA CYS A 478 1.34 23.59 9.38
C CYS A 478 0.70 24.85 8.76
N GLY A 479 0.65 25.96 9.51
CA GLY A 479 -0.09 27.17 9.11
C GLY A 479 -1.60 27.05 9.34
N MET A 480 -2.36 28.07 8.92
CA MET A 480 -3.79 28.23 9.26
C MET A 480 -4.73 27.48 8.30
N ALA A 481 -5.95 27.14 8.78
CA ALA A 481 -6.94 26.36 8.02
C ALA A 481 -7.48 27.02 6.74
N ASN A 482 -7.39 28.35 6.63
CA ASN A 482 -7.69 29.11 5.41
C ASN A 482 -6.53 29.11 4.39
N GLU A 483 -5.31 28.79 4.84
CA GLU A 483 -4.11 28.68 4.00
C GLU A 483 -3.72 27.21 3.74
N ARG A 484 -4.52 26.24 4.23
CA ARG A 484 -4.28 24.80 4.05
C ARG A 484 -4.22 24.44 2.57
N LYS A 485 -3.22 23.62 2.21
CA LYS A 485 -2.96 23.18 0.84
C LYS A 485 -3.05 21.67 0.71
N VAL A 486 -3.50 21.22 -0.46
CA VAL A 486 -3.40 19.83 -0.93
C VAL A 486 -2.43 19.82 -2.10
N ALA A 487 -1.43 18.96 -2.06
CA ALA A 487 -0.62 18.59 -3.21
C ALA A 487 -1.11 17.25 -3.74
N PHE A 488 -1.11 17.05 -5.06
CA PHE A 488 -1.46 15.79 -5.67
C PHE A 488 -0.65 15.52 -6.95
N ILE A 489 -0.58 14.25 -7.34
CA ILE A 489 0.05 13.79 -8.58
C ILE A 489 -1.01 13.10 -9.43
N ASP A 490 -1.02 13.37 -10.73
CA ASP A 490 -1.90 12.68 -11.68
C ASP A 490 -1.20 11.54 -12.45
N LYS A 491 -1.98 10.80 -13.22
CA LYS A 491 -1.54 9.64 -14.02
C LYS A 491 -0.60 10.01 -15.19
N SER A 492 -0.39 11.29 -15.48
CA SER A 492 0.64 11.80 -16.38
C SER A 492 1.96 12.14 -15.66
N PHE A 493 2.04 11.88 -14.35
CA PHE A 493 3.13 12.28 -13.45
C PHE A 493 3.31 13.80 -13.33
N ASP A 494 2.23 14.57 -13.55
CA ASP A 494 2.23 16.00 -13.26
C ASP A 494 1.88 16.24 -11.79
N CYS A 495 2.69 17.05 -11.10
CA CYS A 495 2.44 17.46 -9.72
C CYS A 495 1.70 18.79 -9.67
N PHE A 496 0.63 18.85 -8.88
CA PHE A 496 -0.21 20.03 -8.68
C PHE A 496 -0.32 20.37 -7.19
N ILE A 497 -0.61 21.64 -6.91
CA ILE A 497 -1.00 22.14 -5.59
C ILE A 497 -2.28 22.98 -5.69
N CYS A 498 -3.14 22.87 -4.69
CA CYS A 498 -4.41 23.60 -4.58
C CYS A 498 -4.62 24.11 -3.15
N LEU A 499 -5.27 25.26 -3.00
CA LEU A 499 -5.79 25.72 -1.71
C LEU A 499 -7.09 24.99 -1.36
N VAL A 500 -7.29 24.65 -0.08
CA VAL A 500 -8.50 23.94 0.40
C VAL A 500 -9.72 24.87 0.43
N LYS A 501 -9.58 26.11 0.94
CA LYS A 501 -10.70 27.04 1.14
C LYS A 501 -10.64 28.20 0.15
N THR A 502 -11.39 28.09 -0.95
CA THR A 502 -11.45 29.08 -2.04
C THR A 502 -12.72 29.95 -1.93
N TYR A 503 -12.66 30.99 -1.10
CA TYR A 503 -13.82 31.86 -0.84
C TYR A 503 -14.26 32.66 -2.07
N GLY A 504 -15.31 32.19 -2.76
CA GLY A 504 -15.99 32.92 -3.85
C GLY A 504 -15.20 33.04 -5.16
N ILE A 505 -14.21 32.18 -5.38
CA ILE A 505 -13.37 32.14 -6.59
C ILE A 505 -13.29 30.68 -7.04
N SER A 506 -13.22 30.43 -8.34
CA SER A 506 -12.97 29.08 -8.87
C SER A 506 -11.70 28.46 -8.28
N GLN A 507 -11.76 27.14 -8.09
CA GLN A 507 -10.71 26.35 -7.46
C GLN A 507 -9.35 26.55 -8.14
N ARG A 508 -8.38 27.10 -7.39
CA ARG A 508 -7.03 27.42 -7.88
C ARG A 508 -6.11 26.21 -7.79
N ILE A 509 -6.14 25.37 -8.82
CA ILE A 509 -5.14 24.31 -9.06
C ILE A 509 -3.96 24.90 -9.84
N ALA A 510 -2.73 24.63 -9.40
CA ALA A 510 -1.51 25.08 -10.08
C ALA A 510 -0.49 23.93 -10.19
N LYS A 511 0.09 23.75 -11.38
CA LYS A 511 1.17 22.76 -11.61
C LYS A 511 2.50 23.24 -11.00
N LEU A 512 3.16 22.38 -10.24
CA LEU A 512 4.48 22.60 -9.63
C LEU A 512 5.63 21.99 -10.44
N GLY A 513 5.42 20.83 -11.07
CA GLY A 513 6.44 20.07 -11.79
C GLY A 513 5.85 18.97 -12.67
N ALA A 514 6.70 18.29 -13.44
CA ALA A 514 6.34 17.17 -14.32
C ALA A 514 7.23 15.95 -14.01
N MET A 515 6.89 14.75 -14.49
CA MET A 515 7.64 13.52 -14.19
C MET A 515 7.86 13.26 -12.67
N VAL A 516 6.93 13.75 -11.83
CA VAL A 516 6.98 13.62 -10.38
C VAL A 516 6.28 12.32 -9.97
N THR A 517 6.98 11.44 -9.26
CA THR A 517 6.44 10.10 -8.90
C THR A 517 5.81 10.05 -7.51
N ASN A 518 6.31 10.83 -6.54
CA ASN A 518 5.81 10.90 -5.16
C ASN A 518 6.00 12.30 -4.58
N VAL A 519 5.18 12.65 -3.58
CA VAL A 519 5.28 13.93 -2.84
C VAL A 519 5.05 13.76 -1.33
N ARG A 520 5.82 14.47 -0.50
CA ARG A 520 5.64 14.53 0.96
C ARG A 520 5.83 15.95 1.48
N PHE A 521 4.83 16.47 2.18
CA PHE A 521 5.00 17.70 2.99
C PHE A 521 5.90 17.42 4.20
N ASN A 522 6.58 18.46 4.67
CA ASN A 522 7.40 18.44 5.87
C ASN A 522 6.52 18.42 7.16
N ASP A 523 7.04 17.86 8.26
CA ASP A 523 6.30 17.78 9.54
C ASP A 523 6.26 19.10 10.35
N GLN A 524 7.06 20.10 9.98
CA GLN A 524 7.20 21.38 10.69
C GLN A 524 6.96 22.62 9.82
N THR A 525 7.02 22.51 8.50
CA THR A 525 7.04 23.64 7.56
C THR A 525 6.21 23.36 6.31
N ASN A 526 5.79 24.40 5.59
CA ASN A 526 5.01 24.26 4.35
C ASN A 526 5.88 23.81 3.13
N MET A 527 7.10 23.32 3.38
CA MET A 527 7.97 22.76 2.33
C MET A 527 7.40 21.44 1.80
N LEU A 528 7.56 21.22 0.49
CA LEU A 528 7.13 19.99 -0.19
C LEU A 528 8.36 19.32 -0.81
N ALA A 529 8.60 18.05 -0.50
CA ALA A 529 9.57 17.22 -1.20
C ALA A 529 8.87 16.40 -2.30
N GLY A 530 9.54 16.20 -3.43
CA GLY A 530 9.10 15.36 -4.54
C GLY A 530 10.25 14.58 -5.17
N LEU A 531 9.91 13.54 -5.93
CA LEU A 531 10.85 12.80 -6.78
C LEU A 531 10.54 13.09 -8.25
N GLU A 532 11.36 13.90 -8.90
CA GLU A 532 11.22 14.34 -10.30
C GLU A 532 12.34 13.71 -11.13
N ASP A 533 11.98 12.85 -12.11
CA ASP A 533 12.93 12.03 -12.89
C ASP A 533 14.04 11.37 -12.04
N ASN A 534 13.63 10.71 -10.95
CA ASN A 534 14.52 10.07 -9.96
C ASN A 534 15.51 11.02 -9.26
N ARG A 535 15.28 12.34 -9.26
CA ARG A 535 15.99 13.34 -8.47
C ARG A 535 15.14 13.80 -7.29
N LEU A 536 15.75 14.09 -6.15
CA LEU A 536 15.04 14.68 -5.02
C LEU A 536 14.96 16.20 -5.21
N VAL A 537 13.72 16.70 -5.36
CA VAL A 537 13.39 18.11 -5.52
C VAL A 537 12.61 18.58 -4.30
N ILE A 538 12.91 19.78 -3.81
CA ILE A 538 12.24 20.37 -2.63
C ILE A 538 11.77 21.78 -2.98
N TRP A 539 10.47 21.97 -3.09
CA TRP A 539 9.87 23.29 -3.18
C TRP A 539 9.90 23.92 -1.78
N GLY A 540 10.77 24.92 -1.58
CA GLY A 540 10.95 25.61 -0.30
C GLY A 540 9.74 26.45 0.10
N TYR A 541 9.02 27.02 -0.88
CA TYR A 541 7.77 27.74 -0.64
C TYR A 541 6.76 27.56 -1.80
N PRO A 542 6.16 26.36 -1.96
CA PRO A 542 5.34 26.02 -3.13
C PRO A 542 4.11 26.94 -3.32
N SER A 543 3.68 27.61 -2.25
CA SER A 543 2.62 28.64 -2.24
C SER A 543 2.80 29.74 -3.30
N VAL A 544 4.05 30.07 -3.66
CA VAL A 544 4.36 31.19 -4.56
C VAL A 544 3.78 31.00 -5.98
N VAL A 545 3.56 29.75 -6.42
CA VAL A 545 3.01 29.41 -7.75
C VAL A 545 1.66 30.05 -8.05
N PHE A 546 0.89 30.44 -7.01
CA PHE A 546 -0.39 31.14 -7.15
C PHE A 546 -0.26 32.65 -7.43
N VAL A 547 0.97 33.17 -7.41
CA VAL A 547 1.33 34.60 -7.53
C VAL A 547 2.39 34.81 -8.61
N ASP A 548 3.49 34.06 -8.57
CA ASP A 548 4.64 34.19 -9.47
C ASP A 548 5.26 32.79 -9.72
N LYS A 549 5.40 32.40 -11.00
CA LYS A 549 5.95 31.10 -11.41
C LYS A 549 7.46 31.12 -11.66
N ASP A 550 8.02 32.29 -11.92
CA ASP A 550 9.44 32.45 -12.18
C ASP A 550 10.17 32.41 -10.83
N LEU A 551 9.60 33.12 -9.84
CA LEU A 551 10.04 33.08 -8.44
C LEU A 551 9.88 31.68 -7.82
N LEU A 552 8.93 30.84 -8.27
CA LEU A 552 8.85 29.44 -7.83
C LEU A 552 10.17 28.70 -8.09
N GLN A 553 10.77 28.85 -9.27
CA GLN A 553 12.03 28.20 -9.62
C GLN A 553 13.15 28.64 -8.68
N LYS A 554 13.16 29.93 -8.33
CA LYS A 554 14.06 30.53 -7.31
C LYS A 554 13.75 30.10 -5.87
N THR A 555 12.78 29.22 -5.61
CA THR A 555 12.54 28.60 -4.28
C THR A 555 12.83 27.10 -4.23
N ILE A 556 13.29 26.50 -5.33
CA ILE A 556 13.52 25.05 -5.42
C ILE A 556 14.95 24.72 -4.97
N LEU A 557 15.07 23.70 -4.11
CA LEU A 557 16.33 23.03 -3.83
C LEU A 557 16.33 21.69 -4.58
N VAL A 558 17.21 21.54 -5.57
CA VAL A 558 17.47 20.24 -6.24
C VAL A 558 18.64 19.56 -5.56
N LYS A 559 18.49 18.30 -5.15
CA LYS A 559 19.59 17.52 -4.58
C LYS A 559 20.28 16.69 -5.67
N GLU A 560 21.42 17.19 -6.14
CA GLU A 560 22.23 16.50 -7.14
C GLU A 560 23.01 15.29 -6.58
N GLY A 561 23.66 14.55 -7.47
CA GLY A 561 24.63 13.49 -7.14
C GLY A 561 24.08 12.22 -6.47
N THR A 562 22.76 12.11 -6.25
CA THR A 562 22.16 10.95 -5.55
C THR A 562 21.36 10.07 -6.51
N ASP A 563 21.96 8.97 -6.99
CA ASP A 563 21.25 7.96 -7.78
C ASP A 563 20.40 7.04 -6.88
N PHE A 564 19.08 7.19 -6.92
CA PHE A 564 18.15 6.32 -6.20
C PHE A 564 17.81 5.00 -6.95
N GLY A 565 18.35 4.78 -8.15
CA GLY A 565 18.02 3.63 -8.99
C GLY A 565 16.67 3.78 -9.69
N ARG A 566 16.04 2.66 -10.04
CA ARG A 566 14.75 2.65 -10.75
C ARG A 566 13.59 2.78 -9.74
N SER A 567 12.50 3.42 -10.14
CA SER A 567 11.24 3.48 -9.36
C SER A 567 11.40 3.74 -7.85
N PRO A 568 12.23 4.72 -7.42
CA PRO A 568 12.36 5.07 -6.01
C PRO A 568 11.09 5.72 -5.48
N TYR A 569 10.90 5.73 -4.15
CA TYR A 569 9.76 6.41 -3.54
C TYR A 569 10.08 7.12 -2.22
N LEU A 570 9.33 8.20 -1.96
CA LEU A 570 9.41 8.95 -0.71
C LEU A 570 8.63 8.24 0.40
N LEU A 571 9.26 8.10 1.57
CA LEU A 571 8.60 7.64 2.79
C LEU A 571 8.06 8.83 3.59
N ALA A 572 8.96 9.73 4.00
CA ALA A 572 8.64 10.86 4.89
C ALA A 572 9.62 12.04 4.70
N PHE A 573 9.19 13.24 5.07
CA PHE A 573 10.02 14.44 5.19
C PHE A 573 9.85 14.98 6.62
N ILE A 574 10.87 14.80 7.46
CA ILE A 574 10.82 15.08 8.90
C ILE A 574 12.00 16.00 9.26
N GLY A 575 11.72 17.17 9.83
CA GLY A 575 12.71 18.20 10.12
C GLY A 575 13.52 18.56 8.87
N ASN A 576 14.83 18.35 8.92
CA ASN A 576 15.77 18.56 7.81
C ASN A 576 16.14 17.25 7.05
N HIS A 577 15.34 16.19 7.12
CA HIS A 577 15.64 14.90 6.47
C HIS A 577 14.46 14.36 5.65
N VAL A 578 14.73 14.01 4.38
CA VAL A 578 13.83 13.24 3.51
C VAL A 578 14.28 11.78 3.48
N SER A 579 13.39 10.84 3.77
CA SER A 579 13.65 9.40 3.67
C SER A 579 13.23 8.87 2.30
N VAL A 580 14.20 8.43 1.49
CA VAL A 580 13.96 7.86 0.15
C VAL A 580 14.25 6.35 0.15
N ARG A 581 13.37 5.53 -0.44
CA ARG A 581 13.59 4.09 -0.68
C ARG A 581 13.99 3.87 -2.14
N ARG A 582 15.08 3.13 -2.37
CA ARG A 582 15.54 2.67 -3.71
C ARG A 582 14.83 1.37 -4.14
N SER A 583 14.90 1.01 -5.42
CA SER A 583 14.41 -0.29 -5.94
C SER A 583 15.01 -1.53 -5.28
N ASP A 584 16.22 -1.43 -4.73
CA ASP A 584 16.92 -2.52 -4.04
C ASP A 584 16.48 -2.71 -2.57
N GLY A 585 15.62 -1.82 -2.06
CA GLY A 585 15.19 -1.81 -0.67
C GLY A 585 16.01 -0.94 0.28
N SER A 586 17.12 -0.37 -0.19
CA SER A 586 17.98 0.51 0.61
C SER A 586 17.25 1.79 0.99
N LEU A 587 17.41 2.20 2.24
CA LEU A 587 16.90 3.47 2.77
C LEU A 587 18.02 4.53 2.68
N VAL A 588 17.79 5.58 1.90
CA VAL A 588 18.73 6.70 1.73
C VAL A 588 18.21 7.90 2.53
N PRO A 589 18.84 8.27 3.66
CA PRO A 589 18.48 9.46 4.42
C PRO A 589 19.05 10.71 3.74
N CYS A 590 18.22 11.43 3.00
CA CYS A 590 18.59 12.67 2.34
C CYS A 590 18.49 13.85 3.30
N GLY A 591 19.62 14.24 3.90
CA GLY A 591 19.74 15.54 4.56
C GLY A 591 19.43 16.71 3.61
N VAL A 592 18.73 17.70 4.16
CA VAL A 592 18.29 18.98 3.57
C VAL A 592 18.96 20.10 4.36
N SER A 593 19.16 21.26 3.72
CA SER A 593 19.59 22.48 4.41
C SER A 593 18.65 22.82 5.59
N PRO A 594 19.15 23.18 6.78
CA PRO A 594 18.31 23.63 7.89
C PRO A 594 17.83 25.08 7.72
N PHE A 595 18.46 25.84 6.82
CA PHE A 595 18.24 27.28 6.68
C PHE A 595 16.83 27.67 6.17
N PRO A 596 16.17 26.93 5.25
CA PRO A 596 14.75 27.13 4.92
C PRO A 596 13.81 27.12 6.15
N ALA A 597 14.05 26.21 7.10
CA ALA A 597 13.24 26.12 8.32
C ALA A 597 13.54 27.27 9.29
N ALA A 598 14.82 27.63 9.45
CA ALA A 598 15.23 28.79 10.25
C ALA A 598 14.68 30.12 9.69
N LEU A 599 14.72 30.28 8.36
CA LEU A 599 14.14 31.42 7.63
C LEU A 599 12.63 31.52 7.88
N SER A 600 11.91 30.40 7.73
CA SER A 600 10.47 30.30 8.00
C SER A 600 10.15 30.68 9.46
N ALA A 601 10.95 30.21 10.43
CA ALA A 601 10.77 30.51 11.84
C ALA A 601 11.04 31.99 12.18
N TYR A 602 12.08 32.61 11.59
CA TYR A 602 12.32 34.05 11.75
C TYR A 602 11.15 34.87 11.20
N ILE A 603 10.63 34.50 10.03
CA ILE A 603 9.52 35.20 9.38
C ILE A 603 8.21 35.04 10.16
N ALA A 604 7.90 33.83 10.64
CA ALA A 604 6.75 33.59 11.53
C ALA A 604 6.84 34.39 12.84
N ALA A 605 8.05 34.57 13.37
CA ALA A 605 8.33 35.43 14.53
C ALA A 605 8.47 36.93 14.18
N SER A 606 8.19 37.34 12.93
CA SER A 606 8.35 38.72 12.40
C SER A 606 9.76 39.32 12.55
N LYS A 607 10.81 38.50 12.69
CA LYS A 607 12.21 38.91 12.85
C LYS A 607 12.91 39.13 11.50
N TRP A 608 12.35 40.03 10.69
CA TRP A 608 12.76 40.25 9.30
C TRP A 608 14.24 40.60 9.13
N ASP A 609 14.84 41.40 10.01
CA ASP A 609 16.29 41.68 9.94
C ASP A 609 17.15 40.44 10.21
N GLN A 610 16.67 39.47 11.01
CA GLN A 610 17.37 38.21 11.24
C GLN A 610 17.27 37.29 10.01
N ALA A 611 16.11 37.26 9.35
CA ALA A 611 15.92 36.60 8.06
C ALA A 611 16.83 37.20 6.96
N ILE A 612 16.91 38.53 6.84
CA ILE A 612 17.79 39.21 5.88
C ILE A 612 19.27 38.92 6.18
N ARG A 613 19.68 38.95 7.46
CA ARG A 613 21.05 38.61 7.88
C ARG A 613 21.40 37.15 7.57
N LEU A 614 20.46 36.22 7.76
CA LEU A 614 20.61 34.80 7.43
C LEU A 614 20.90 34.64 5.93
N CYS A 615 20.08 35.22 5.05
CA CYS A 615 20.28 35.15 3.59
C CYS A 615 21.59 35.84 3.15
N ARG A 616 21.96 37.00 3.73
CA ARG A 616 23.25 37.67 3.46
C ARG A 616 24.48 36.88 3.91
N HIS A 617 24.36 36.06 4.95
CA HIS A 617 25.45 35.24 5.45
C HIS A 617 25.68 34.00 4.57
N ILE A 618 24.59 33.30 4.22
CA ILE A 618 24.63 32.01 3.49
C ILE A 618 24.78 32.22 1.98
N LYS A 619 24.18 33.29 1.43
CA LYS A 619 24.27 33.70 0.00
C LYS A 619 23.72 32.70 -1.03
N GLU A 620 22.89 31.76 -0.58
CA GLU A 620 22.19 30.81 -1.44
C GLU A 620 20.97 31.44 -2.13
N GLU A 621 20.85 31.24 -3.44
CA GLU A 621 19.77 31.83 -4.25
C GLU A 621 18.38 31.39 -3.77
N TYR A 622 18.22 30.11 -3.42
CA TYR A 622 16.93 29.57 -2.98
C TYR A 622 16.42 30.21 -1.67
N LEU A 623 17.32 30.68 -0.79
CA LEU A 623 16.94 31.41 0.43
C LEU A 623 16.48 32.83 0.12
N TRP A 624 17.06 33.48 -0.90
CA TRP A 624 16.62 34.79 -1.35
C TRP A 624 15.26 34.73 -2.04
N GLY A 625 15.02 33.73 -2.90
CA GLY A 625 13.69 33.50 -3.48
C GLY A 625 12.63 33.16 -2.45
N MET A 626 12.95 32.31 -1.45
CA MET A 626 12.05 32.05 -0.33
C MET A 626 11.73 33.32 0.46
N LEU A 627 12.74 34.14 0.79
CA LEU A 627 12.54 35.41 1.50
C LEU A 627 11.69 36.38 0.69
N ALA A 628 11.97 36.55 -0.61
CA ALA A 628 11.19 37.42 -1.50
C ALA A 628 9.72 36.99 -1.58
N ALA A 629 9.46 35.70 -1.75
CA ALA A 629 8.11 35.14 -1.84
C ALA A 629 7.33 35.28 -0.51
N MET A 630 7.96 34.94 0.62
CA MET A 630 7.35 35.06 1.95
C MET A 630 7.14 36.53 2.35
N ALA A 631 8.09 37.42 2.06
CA ALA A 631 7.96 38.85 2.32
C ALA A 631 6.86 39.49 1.46
N ALA A 632 6.73 39.12 0.18
CA ALA A 632 5.65 39.56 -0.69
C ALA A 632 4.28 39.09 -0.17
N ASN A 633 4.15 37.83 0.26
CA ASN A 633 2.91 37.30 0.85
C ASN A 633 2.53 38.04 2.15
N ALA A 634 3.52 38.27 3.03
CA ALA A 634 3.36 39.03 4.27
C ALA A 634 3.21 40.55 4.07
N LYS A 635 3.39 41.06 2.84
CA LYS A 635 3.39 42.49 2.47
C LYS A 635 4.50 43.31 3.16
N ASN A 636 5.61 42.66 3.54
CA ASN A 636 6.80 43.36 4.02
C ASN A 636 7.65 43.80 2.81
N PHE A 637 7.37 45.00 2.30
CA PHE A 637 8.02 45.50 1.09
C PHE A 637 9.52 45.76 1.26
N TYR A 638 9.99 46.16 2.45
CA TYR A 638 11.42 46.35 2.76
C TYR A 638 12.21 45.04 2.67
N ALA A 639 11.69 43.95 3.25
CA ALA A 639 12.32 42.64 3.15
C ALA A 639 12.23 42.06 1.73
N ALA A 640 11.13 42.33 1.01
CA ALA A 640 10.95 41.90 -0.37
C ALA A 640 11.91 42.62 -1.33
N GLU A 641 12.04 43.95 -1.22
CA GLU A 641 12.93 44.79 -2.04
C GLU A 641 14.39 44.32 -1.94
N ILE A 642 14.88 44.11 -0.72
CA ILE A 642 16.23 43.59 -0.46
C ILE A 642 16.41 42.18 -1.05
N ALA A 643 15.37 41.35 -1.04
CA ALA A 643 15.45 39.98 -1.52
C ALA A 643 15.39 39.86 -3.06
N TYR A 644 14.49 40.58 -3.73
CA TYR A 644 14.48 40.66 -5.20
C TYR A 644 15.77 41.31 -5.73
N GLY A 645 16.26 42.36 -5.08
CA GLY A 645 17.53 42.99 -5.42
C GLY A 645 18.76 42.10 -5.20
N ALA A 646 18.65 41.03 -4.42
CA ALA A 646 19.69 40.01 -4.22
C ALA A 646 19.56 38.80 -5.17
N LEU A 647 18.53 38.77 -6.02
CA LEU A 647 18.32 37.76 -7.08
C LEU A 647 18.66 38.29 -8.49
N ASP A 648 19.21 39.50 -8.57
CA ASP A 648 19.35 40.31 -9.79
C ASP A 648 18.03 40.48 -10.61
N GLU A 649 16.87 40.19 -10.00
CA GLU A 649 15.56 40.60 -10.51
C GLU A 649 15.40 42.11 -10.28
N VAL A 650 16.00 42.92 -11.17
CA VAL A 650 15.82 44.37 -11.30
C VAL A 650 14.41 44.66 -11.82
N CYS A 651 13.42 44.36 -10.98
CA CYS A 651 12.11 43.98 -11.49
C CYS A 651 11.08 45.10 -11.38
N LEU A 652 10.47 45.43 -12.53
CA LEU A 652 9.24 46.22 -12.60
C LEU A 652 8.13 45.68 -11.67
N LYS A 653 8.20 44.41 -11.25
CA LYS A 653 7.32 43.82 -10.21
C LYS A 653 7.26 44.68 -8.93
N ILE A 654 8.39 45.20 -8.44
CA ILE A 654 8.42 46.09 -7.24
C ILE A 654 7.64 47.38 -7.52
N LEU A 655 7.97 48.05 -8.63
CA LEU A 655 7.28 49.26 -9.10
C LEU A 655 5.77 49.02 -9.30
N ILE A 656 5.35 47.86 -9.80
CA ILE A 656 3.94 47.48 -9.98
C ILE A 656 3.23 47.23 -8.65
N ILE A 657 3.91 46.63 -7.66
CA ILE A 657 3.37 46.42 -6.31
C ILE A 657 3.18 47.78 -5.61
N ILE A 658 4.18 48.67 -5.69
CA ILE A 658 4.12 50.04 -5.15
C ILE A 658 3.05 50.87 -5.89
N ALA A 659 3.00 50.83 -7.22
CA ALA A 659 1.99 51.54 -8.02
C ALA A 659 0.55 51.10 -7.71
N LYS A 660 0.33 49.82 -7.39
CA LYS A 660 -0.97 49.31 -6.92
C LYS A 660 -1.37 49.85 -5.53
N GLN A 661 -0.42 50.29 -4.70
CA GLN A 661 -0.74 51.09 -3.51
C GLN A 661 -1.01 52.57 -3.86
N PHE A 662 -0.21 53.20 -4.73
CA PHE A 662 -0.46 54.58 -5.17
C PHE A 662 -1.84 54.75 -5.84
N GLN A 663 -2.28 53.80 -6.67
CA GLN A 663 -3.65 53.81 -7.22
C GLN A 663 -4.75 53.72 -6.15
N LYS A 664 -4.50 53.08 -5.00
CA LYS A 664 -5.45 53.07 -3.87
C LYS A 664 -5.46 54.39 -3.12
N PHE A 665 -4.31 55.04 -2.94
CA PHE A 665 -4.22 56.38 -2.36
C PHE A 665 -4.93 57.43 -3.25
N PHE A 666 -4.67 57.44 -4.56
CA PHE A 666 -5.34 58.36 -5.48
C PHE A 666 -6.86 58.14 -5.53
N LYS A 667 -7.36 56.90 -5.45
CA LYS A 667 -8.80 56.62 -5.34
C LYS A 667 -9.42 57.01 -3.99
N PHE A 668 -8.62 57.35 -2.98
CA PHE A 668 -9.11 58.01 -1.76
C PHE A 668 -9.09 59.54 -1.91
N SER A 669 -8.03 60.14 -2.44
CA SER A 669 -7.97 61.60 -2.66
C SER A 669 -9.03 62.12 -3.64
N ILE A 670 -9.32 61.38 -4.72
CA ILE A 670 -10.38 61.73 -5.72
C ILE A 670 -11.81 61.48 -5.16
N ARG A 671 -11.95 61.24 -3.85
CA ARG A 671 -13.23 61.17 -3.14
C ARG A 671 -13.37 62.20 -2.01
N ILE A 672 -12.44 63.14 -1.94
CA ILE A 672 -12.38 64.26 -0.97
C ILE A 672 -12.07 65.58 -1.71
N GLN A 673 -12.46 65.64 -2.98
CA GLN A 673 -12.68 66.84 -3.81
C GLN A 673 -14.00 66.65 -4.55
#